data_AF-A0A5B2WJS1-F1
#
_entry.id   AF-A0A5B2WJS1-F1
#
_cell.length_a   1.000
_cell.length_b   1.000
_cell.length_c   1.000
_cell.angle_alpha   90.00
_cell.angle_beta   90.00
_cell.angle_gamma   90.00
#
_symmetry.space_group_name_H-M   'P 1'
#
loop_
_entity.id
_entity.type
_entity.pdbx_description
1 polymer ?
#
loop_
_entity_poly.entity_id
_entity_poly.type
_entity_poly.pdbx_seq_one_letter_code
_entity_poly.pdbx_strand_id
1 'polypeptide(L)'
;MSEPEALVVRLALAVACSACQQPQPALLSGACPDCGTPLDPDAVAAVRDAIRQRRDAFRRRLQQLAKRMHSLTDPPLVFARRGTPRNDNHHLVEVLQPAFGTLRTSRQTVAELLATGTWAPEEHGTVAAFNALVQALDAALDYVTTLRTTMPPIGWRAVHRELTRAAAEQARGNVLMALTITAPDLVAARRQSEASNQAFATGTRHVERVAALINRIRQAPRDGPFQLDGSLDIAALTWSSTGQKGMSIADGATIVREAFADIPGMSSLPDEHALMLLPTLASSARAVDLDLLIRRAQELRKVLDDADRSTPWITDHGLLISRLNRGGARLMDEAERIGREWRHQLPRRHIMNTLTEVYRQLIEGALRDLGGAVVVAARGAARNATYQQDVVDGMKAGKVVDELRCLGVMREIDVDMVYRNASAHADIEVTDTGIVATERVIENDRVKSSSTMSASDEEFYEDLVALQELLMAMQLAVLPWLWLHTNTTIAAAVASAPADDQQRAHILALLAGMSGLRDVVVSVDEDLVTVSATPNHAVSLAETARSALSIAPGALGAVPSAGRVRLNIDGLVPVTFTRTEFRPPAVDDEAPHELPLLGLVNAKWLIDSGAGLGPQEEAKYVTWPLALLASQCADLVVSTPPETENIDSAITSLRIFRTRLDEVMPINRSSLTQRAVTQIDILTASLRGLAQSRRGQGSATESLACGQQAVAALESMKQIQAEATAMFVVNSQVD
;
A
#
# COMPACT_ATOMS: atom_id res chain seq x y z
N MET A 1 8.49 21.95 1.64
CA MET A 1 8.01 23.06 0.78
C MET A 1 7.28 24.02 1.70
N SER A 2 7.53 25.33 1.60
CA SER A 2 6.80 26.33 2.39
C SER A 2 5.29 26.25 2.08
N GLU A 3 4.45 26.57 3.06
CA GLU A 3 3.00 26.66 2.85
C GLU A 3 2.71 27.57 1.64
N PRO A 4 1.74 27.20 0.79
CA PRO A 4 1.38 28.02 -0.34
C PRO A 4 0.85 29.36 0.15
N GLU A 5 1.64 30.43 0.02
CA GLU A 5 1.12 31.80 0.13
C GLU A 5 -0.08 31.94 -0.82
N ALA A 6 -1.18 32.46 -0.29
CA ALA A 6 -2.40 32.68 -1.05
C ALA A 6 -2.10 33.67 -2.19
N LEU A 7 -2.39 33.26 -3.42
CA LEU A 7 -2.33 34.16 -4.57
C LEU A 7 -3.43 35.22 -4.41
N VAL A 8 -3.02 36.50 -4.36
CA VAL A 8 -3.95 37.62 -4.21
C VAL A 8 -3.97 38.45 -5.49
N VAL A 9 -5.15 38.60 -6.09
CA VAL A 9 -5.38 39.55 -7.18
C VAL A 9 -5.96 40.83 -6.59
N ARG A 10 -5.27 41.95 -6.77
CA ARG A 10 -5.71 43.26 -6.24
C ARG A 10 -6.80 43.84 -7.14
N LEU A 11 -8.06 43.77 -6.72
CA LEU A 11 -9.20 44.28 -7.48
C LEU A 11 -10.15 45.09 -6.58
N ALA A 12 -10.59 46.24 -7.09
CA ALA A 12 -11.78 46.92 -6.57
C ALA A 12 -13.03 46.19 -7.08
N LEU A 13 -13.62 45.35 -6.22
CA LEU A 13 -14.86 44.59 -6.46
C LEU A 13 -15.94 44.85 -5.40
N ALA A 14 -15.65 45.71 -4.43
CA ALA A 14 -16.47 45.93 -3.25
C ALA A 14 -16.45 47.40 -2.82
N VAL A 15 -17.52 47.81 -2.14
CA VAL A 15 -17.66 49.13 -1.51
C VAL A 15 -17.74 48.91 0.00
N ALA A 16 -17.00 49.69 0.79
CA ALA A 16 -17.09 49.61 2.24
C ALA A 16 -18.46 50.12 2.70
N CYS A 17 -19.19 49.31 3.47
CA CYS A 17 -20.44 49.76 4.07
C CYS A 17 -20.13 50.67 5.27
N SER A 18 -20.75 51.85 5.32
CA SER A 18 -20.56 52.81 6.41
C SER A 18 -21.04 52.28 7.78
N ALA A 19 -21.98 51.34 7.80
CA ALA A 19 -22.55 50.78 9.03
C ALA A 19 -21.77 49.56 9.56
N CYS A 20 -21.51 48.56 8.73
CA CYS A 20 -20.80 47.34 9.17
C CYS A 20 -19.27 47.39 8.94
N GLN A 21 -18.76 48.42 8.27
CA GLN A 21 -17.35 48.60 7.87
C GLN A 21 -16.74 47.44 7.07
N GLN A 22 -17.55 46.48 6.63
CA GLN A 22 -17.13 45.37 5.79
C GLN A 22 -17.20 45.74 4.30
N PRO A 23 -16.32 45.19 3.46
CA PRO A 23 -16.39 45.33 2.01
C PRO A 23 -17.56 44.53 1.44
N GLN A 24 -18.50 45.21 0.78
CA GLN A 24 -19.73 44.64 0.26
C GLN A 24 -19.77 44.65 -1.28
N PRO A 25 -20.35 43.62 -1.93
CA PRO A 25 -20.50 43.60 -3.38
C PRO A 25 -21.40 44.75 -3.88
N ALA A 26 -21.04 45.35 -5.01
CA ALA A 26 -21.77 46.45 -5.65
C ALA A 26 -23.08 46.00 -6.36
N LEU A 27 -23.97 45.33 -5.64
CA LEU A 27 -25.24 44.74 -6.12
C LEU A 27 -26.22 45.80 -6.66
N LEU A 28 -27.09 45.42 -7.61
CA LEU A 28 -28.08 46.31 -8.24
C LEU A 28 -28.98 47.05 -7.24
N SER A 29 -29.24 46.46 -6.07
CA SER A 29 -30.01 47.06 -4.98
C SER A 29 -29.37 48.33 -4.39
N GLY A 30 -28.05 48.52 -4.57
CA GLY A 30 -27.32 49.63 -3.98
C GLY A 30 -27.25 49.60 -2.45
N ALA A 31 -27.66 48.49 -1.83
CA ALA A 31 -27.70 48.32 -0.37
C ALA A 31 -26.77 47.19 0.09
N CYS A 32 -26.25 47.32 1.30
CA CYS A 32 -25.48 46.29 1.97
C CYS A 32 -26.33 45.02 2.16
N PRO A 33 -25.89 43.84 1.69
CA PRO A 33 -26.65 42.60 1.85
C PRO A 33 -26.76 42.13 3.31
N ASP A 34 -25.83 42.52 4.18
CA ASP A 34 -25.80 42.06 5.57
C ASP A 34 -26.64 42.93 6.51
N CYS A 35 -26.70 44.24 6.29
CA CYS A 35 -27.36 45.19 7.20
C CYS A 35 -28.39 46.12 6.53
N GLY A 36 -28.59 46.01 5.22
CA GLY A 36 -29.58 46.78 4.46
C GLY A 36 -29.26 48.26 4.26
N THR A 37 -28.16 48.77 4.82
CA THR A 37 -27.75 50.18 4.69
C THR A 37 -27.36 50.51 3.24
N PRO A 38 -27.83 51.64 2.67
CA PRO A 38 -27.40 52.09 1.35
C PRO A 38 -25.88 52.21 1.28
N LEU A 39 -25.28 51.65 0.23
CA LEU A 39 -23.88 51.85 -0.11
C LEU A 39 -23.73 53.19 -0.84
N ASP A 40 -22.55 53.79 -0.76
CA ASP A 40 -22.24 55.03 -1.49
C ASP A 40 -22.48 54.83 -3.01
N PRO A 41 -23.45 55.55 -3.60
CA PRO A 41 -23.84 55.36 -4.99
C PRO A 41 -22.72 55.70 -5.98
N ASP A 42 -21.85 56.68 -5.67
CA ASP A 42 -20.74 57.07 -6.54
C ASP A 42 -19.65 55.99 -6.52
N ALA A 43 -19.35 55.44 -5.33
CA ALA A 43 -18.44 54.31 -5.19
C ALA A 43 -18.98 53.04 -5.88
N VAL A 44 -20.29 52.77 -5.78
CA VAL A 44 -20.94 51.65 -6.47
C VAL A 44 -20.85 51.82 -7.98
N ALA A 45 -21.10 53.02 -8.52
CA ALA A 45 -20.99 53.31 -9.95
C ALA A 45 -19.54 53.10 -10.45
N ALA A 46 -18.56 53.66 -9.73
CA ALA A 46 -17.14 53.51 -10.07
C ALA A 46 -16.69 52.04 -10.10
N VAL A 47 -17.07 51.25 -9.09
CA VAL A 47 -16.74 49.81 -9.05
C VAL A 47 -17.38 49.06 -10.21
N ARG A 48 -18.63 49.35 -10.56
CA ARG A 48 -19.33 48.71 -11.68
C ARG A 48 -18.72 49.06 -13.03
N ASP A 49 -18.36 50.32 -13.24
CA ASP A 49 -17.73 50.74 -14.49
C ASP A 49 -16.33 50.11 -14.63
N ALA A 50 -15.55 50.04 -13.55
CA ALA A 50 -14.27 49.33 -13.54
C ALA A 50 -14.43 47.83 -13.86
N ILE A 51 -15.46 47.16 -13.31
CA ILE A 51 -15.79 45.77 -13.64
C ILE A 51 -16.15 45.63 -15.13
N ARG A 52 -16.97 46.54 -15.67
CA ARG A 52 -17.37 46.52 -17.09
C ARG A 52 -16.15 46.66 -18.00
N GLN A 53 -15.31 47.66 -17.76
CA GLN A 53 -14.09 47.90 -18.54
C GLN A 53 -13.15 46.68 -18.56
N ARG A 54 -12.89 46.06 -17.39
CA ARG A 54 -12.07 44.84 -17.31
C ARG A 54 -12.64 43.68 -18.11
N ARG A 55 -13.96 43.48 -18.01
CA ARG A 55 -14.65 42.40 -18.72
C ARG A 55 -14.63 42.62 -20.23
N ASP A 56 -14.85 43.84 -20.68
CA ASP A 56 -14.82 44.17 -22.10
C ASP A 56 -13.42 43.99 -22.69
N ALA A 57 -12.38 44.35 -21.94
CA ALA A 57 -10.99 44.22 -22.37
C ALA A 57 -10.46 42.77 -22.36
N PHE A 58 -10.72 42.01 -21.29
CA PHE A 58 -9.95 40.79 -20.99
C PHE A 58 -10.77 39.49 -21.02
N ARG A 59 -12.09 39.54 -20.84
CA ARG A 59 -12.94 38.35 -20.61
C ARG A 59 -12.82 37.32 -21.72
N ARG A 60 -12.84 37.76 -22.98
CA ARG A 60 -12.82 36.84 -24.13
C ARG A 60 -11.59 35.94 -24.12
N ARG A 61 -10.40 36.49 -23.85
CA ARG A 61 -9.15 35.74 -23.88
C ARG A 61 -9.04 34.80 -22.69
N LEU A 62 -9.41 35.25 -21.49
CA LEU A 62 -9.43 34.39 -20.30
C LEU A 62 -10.47 33.26 -20.41
N GLN A 63 -11.63 33.51 -21.03
CA GLN A 63 -12.62 32.46 -21.29
C GLN A 63 -12.14 31.42 -22.31
N GLN A 64 -11.35 31.83 -23.32
CA GLN A 64 -10.71 30.88 -24.24
C GLN A 64 -9.70 29.99 -23.51
N LEU A 65 -8.86 30.58 -22.65
CA LEU A 65 -7.94 29.83 -21.78
C LEU A 65 -8.69 28.89 -20.85
N ALA A 66 -9.79 29.35 -20.23
CA ALA A 66 -10.62 28.53 -19.36
C ALA A 66 -11.20 27.33 -20.13
N LYS A 67 -11.74 27.55 -21.33
CA LYS A 67 -12.27 26.46 -22.17
C LYS A 67 -11.19 25.44 -22.52
N ARG A 68 -9.98 25.90 -22.85
CA ARG A 68 -8.83 25.05 -23.15
C ARG A 68 -8.39 24.26 -21.91
N MET A 69 -8.27 24.93 -20.77
CA MET A 69 -7.96 24.31 -19.47
C MET A 69 -8.98 23.23 -19.12
N HIS A 70 -10.28 23.53 -19.15
CA HIS A 70 -11.35 22.55 -18.92
C HIS A 70 -11.26 21.34 -19.86
N SER A 71 -11.03 21.57 -21.16
CA SER A 71 -10.86 20.46 -22.12
C SER A 71 -9.64 19.58 -21.85
N LEU A 72 -8.62 20.13 -21.17
CA LEU A 72 -7.37 19.45 -20.87
C LEU A 72 -7.40 18.74 -19.52
N THR A 73 -8.05 19.32 -18.51
CA THR A 73 -7.93 18.90 -17.11
C THR A 73 -9.20 18.32 -16.49
N ASP A 74 -10.39 18.57 -17.07
CA ASP A 74 -11.62 17.98 -16.52
C ASP A 74 -11.78 16.48 -16.86
N PRO A 75 -11.47 16.02 -18.10
CA PRO A 75 -11.41 14.60 -18.37
C PRO A 75 -10.20 13.95 -17.70
N PRO A 76 -10.24 12.63 -17.46
CA PRO A 76 -9.06 11.88 -17.03
C PRO A 76 -7.92 12.04 -18.06
N LEU A 77 -6.71 12.35 -17.61
CA LEU A 77 -5.57 12.46 -18.50
C LEU A 77 -5.33 11.14 -19.25
N VAL A 78 -5.08 11.26 -20.56
CA VAL A 78 -4.75 10.14 -21.45
C VAL A 78 -3.32 10.31 -21.90
N PHE A 79 -2.45 9.39 -21.50
CA PHE A 79 -1.01 9.45 -21.79
C PHE A 79 -0.67 8.75 -23.09
N ALA A 80 0.37 9.22 -23.78
CA ALA A 80 0.92 8.53 -24.94
C ALA A 80 1.44 7.14 -24.56
N ARG A 81 1.14 6.15 -25.42
CA ARG A 81 1.59 4.75 -25.30
C ARG A 81 2.32 4.26 -26.54
N ARG A 82 2.46 5.15 -27.54
CA ARG A 82 3.15 4.93 -28.80
C ARG A 82 4.19 6.00 -29.03
N GLY A 83 5.24 5.65 -29.76
CA GLY A 83 6.41 6.48 -30.02
C GLY A 83 7.69 5.91 -29.41
N THR A 84 8.81 6.59 -29.66
CA THR A 84 10.11 6.18 -29.12
C THR A 84 10.32 6.82 -27.76
N PRO A 85 10.34 6.05 -26.66
CA PRO A 85 10.66 6.61 -25.36
C PRO A 85 12.12 7.03 -25.30
N ARG A 86 12.40 7.98 -24.42
CA ARG A 86 13.78 8.34 -24.07
C ARG A 86 14.35 7.27 -23.13
N ASN A 87 15.66 7.05 -23.17
CA ASN A 87 16.31 6.24 -22.13
C ASN A 87 16.10 6.86 -20.73
N ASP A 88 16.23 6.06 -19.69
CA ASP A 88 15.93 6.48 -18.31
C ASP A 88 16.68 7.73 -17.87
N ASN A 89 17.98 7.82 -18.16
CA ASN A 89 18.81 8.95 -17.74
C ASN A 89 18.44 10.25 -18.46
N HIS A 90 18.21 10.20 -19.78
CA HIS A 90 17.76 11.35 -20.56
C HIS A 90 16.35 11.77 -20.14
N HIS A 91 15.46 10.83 -19.83
CA HIS A 91 14.14 11.17 -19.33
C HIS A 91 14.21 11.90 -17.98
N LEU A 92 15.06 11.42 -17.07
CA LEU A 92 15.28 12.06 -15.77
C LEU A 92 15.82 13.50 -15.94
N VAL A 93 16.87 13.68 -16.74
CA VAL A 93 17.59 14.95 -16.88
C VAL A 93 16.85 15.96 -17.75
N GLU A 94 16.21 15.52 -18.83
CA GLU A 94 15.62 16.43 -19.83
C GLU A 94 14.11 16.61 -19.69
N VAL A 95 13.42 15.72 -18.95
CA VAL A 95 11.96 15.80 -18.75
C VAL A 95 11.62 16.02 -17.28
N LEU A 96 12.00 15.10 -16.39
CA LEU A 96 11.57 15.15 -14.99
C LEU A 96 12.19 16.30 -14.21
N GLN A 97 13.51 16.50 -14.27
CA GLN A 97 14.18 17.59 -13.57
C GLN A 97 13.68 18.98 -14.02
N PRO A 98 13.57 19.28 -15.33
CA PRO A 98 12.98 20.52 -15.79
C PRO A 98 11.52 20.69 -15.39
N ALA A 99 10.72 19.62 -15.35
CA ALA A 99 9.33 19.69 -14.91
C ALA A 99 9.18 20.19 -13.47
N PHE A 100 10.01 19.70 -12.53
CA PHE A 100 10.01 20.25 -11.17
C PHE A 100 10.38 21.74 -11.14
N GLY A 101 11.34 22.15 -11.97
CA GLY A 101 11.70 23.56 -12.15
C GLY A 101 10.54 24.39 -12.66
N THR A 102 9.89 23.95 -13.74
CA THR A 102 8.76 24.61 -14.41
C THR A 102 7.54 24.73 -13.51
N LEU A 103 7.23 23.70 -12.71
CA LEU A 103 6.17 23.79 -11.70
C LEU A 103 6.44 24.96 -10.74
N ARG A 104 7.64 25.05 -10.18
CA ARG A 104 7.95 26.14 -9.25
C ARG A 104 7.93 27.51 -9.94
N THR A 105 8.58 27.65 -11.09
CA THR A 105 8.72 28.94 -11.79
C THR A 105 7.41 29.45 -12.36
N SER A 106 6.59 28.57 -12.96
CA SER A 106 5.30 28.97 -13.56
C SER A 106 4.36 29.60 -12.53
N ARG A 107 4.24 29.00 -11.33
CA ARG A 107 3.42 29.57 -10.25
C ARG A 107 3.94 30.94 -9.82
N GLN A 108 5.26 31.06 -9.62
CA GLN A 108 5.87 32.32 -9.20
C GLN A 108 5.68 33.42 -10.25
N THR A 109 5.92 33.14 -11.52
CA THR A 109 5.71 34.10 -12.61
C THR A 109 4.26 34.56 -12.70
N VAL A 110 3.29 33.64 -12.60
CA VAL A 110 1.87 34.00 -12.57
C VAL A 110 1.52 34.83 -11.33
N ALA A 111 2.08 34.49 -10.16
CA ALA A 111 1.90 35.27 -8.93
C ALA A 111 2.38 36.71 -9.07
N GLU A 112 3.59 36.90 -9.58
CA GLU A 112 4.21 38.21 -9.78
C GLU A 112 3.40 39.06 -10.78
N LEU A 113 2.96 38.45 -11.89
CA LEU A 113 2.10 39.13 -12.88
C LEU A 113 0.73 39.49 -12.30
N LEU A 114 0.14 38.61 -11.47
CA LEU A 114 -1.14 38.87 -10.81
C LEU A 114 -1.07 39.98 -9.75
N ALA A 115 0.06 40.08 -9.05
CA ALA A 115 0.29 41.04 -7.96
C ALA A 115 0.63 42.46 -8.45
N THR A 116 1.22 42.59 -9.64
CA THR A 116 1.70 43.86 -10.20
C THR A 116 0.60 44.68 -10.89
N GLY A 117 -0.51 44.06 -11.28
CA GLY A 117 -1.61 44.73 -11.99
C GLY A 117 -2.65 45.38 -11.08
N THR A 118 -2.99 46.64 -11.36
CA THR A 118 -4.27 47.28 -10.95
C THR A 118 -5.46 46.74 -11.75
N TRP A 119 -5.16 46.07 -12.87
CA TRP A 119 -6.09 45.53 -13.85
C TRP A 119 -7.02 46.56 -14.47
N ALA A 120 -6.72 47.86 -14.36
CA ALA A 120 -7.43 48.91 -15.09
C ALA A 120 -6.91 48.98 -16.54
N PRO A 121 -7.75 48.76 -17.57
CA PRO A 121 -7.30 48.67 -18.97
C PRO A 121 -6.67 49.97 -19.49
N GLU A 122 -7.05 51.11 -18.92
CA GLU A 122 -6.59 52.45 -19.31
C GLU A 122 -5.22 52.81 -18.71
N GLU A 123 -4.77 52.08 -17.69
CA GLU A 123 -3.47 52.33 -17.05
C GLU A 123 -2.31 51.82 -17.91
N HIS A 124 -1.25 52.62 -17.96
CA HIS A 124 -0.06 52.32 -18.76
C HIS A 124 0.59 51.01 -18.29
N GLY A 125 0.82 50.08 -19.22
CA GLY A 125 1.46 48.79 -18.93
C GLY A 125 0.50 47.64 -18.59
N THR A 126 -0.77 47.89 -18.23
CA THR A 126 -1.74 46.83 -17.87
C THR A 126 -1.98 45.84 -19.02
N VAL A 127 -2.15 46.33 -20.25
CA VAL A 127 -2.37 45.46 -21.42
C VAL A 127 -1.14 44.59 -21.71
N ALA A 128 0.07 45.14 -21.53
CA ALA A 128 1.31 44.38 -21.71
C ALA A 128 1.46 43.30 -20.63
N ALA A 129 1.20 43.64 -19.37
CA ALA A 129 1.19 42.69 -18.26
C ALA A 129 0.13 41.59 -18.46
N PHE A 130 -1.06 41.95 -18.94
CA PHE A 130 -2.11 40.98 -19.28
C PHE A 130 -1.67 40.03 -20.41
N ASN A 131 -1.04 40.55 -21.46
CA ASN A 131 -0.52 39.71 -22.54
C ASN A 131 0.58 38.76 -22.04
N ALA A 132 1.48 39.23 -21.17
CA ALA A 132 2.50 38.40 -20.53
C ALA A 132 1.87 37.29 -19.65
N LEU A 133 0.82 37.63 -18.88
CA LEU A 133 0.05 36.66 -18.09
C LEU A 133 -0.59 35.60 -18.99
N VAL A 134 -1.26 36.01 -20.06
CA VAL A 134 -1.87 35.10 -21.03
C VAL A 134 -0.83 34.17 -21.65
N GLN A 135 0.34 34.70 -22.04
CA GLN A 135 1.45 33.89 -22.58
C GLN A 135 1.96 32.88 -21.57
N ALA A 136 2.13 33.26 -20.30
CA ALA A 136 2.55 32.35 -19.24
C ALA A 136 1.52 31.24 -18.99
N LEU A 137 0.22 31.56 -19.03
CA LEU A 137 -0.87 30.60 -18.89
C LEU A 137 -0.96 29.64 -20.09
N ASP A 138 -0.83 30.15 -21.32
CA ASP A 138 -0.79 29.33 -22.53
C ASP A 138 0.42 28.38 -22.50
N ALA A 139 1.60 28.87 -22.13
CA ALA A 139 2.81 28.06 -21.99
C ALA A 139 2.65 26.95 -20.94
N ALA A 140 1.97 27.22 -19.82
CA ALA A 140 1.68 26.20 -18.81
C ALA A 140 0.76 25.08 -19.37
N LEU A 141 -0.26 25.44 -20.15
CA LEU A 141 -1.17 24.46 -20.79
C LEU A 141 -0.48 23.68 -21.93
N ASP A 142 0.38 24.34 -22.71
CA ASP A 142 1.24 23.70 -23.72
C ASP A 142 2.19 22.69 -23.08
N TYR A 143 2.74 23.05 -21.92
CA TYR A 143 3.64 22.18 -21.17
C TYR A 143 2.95 20.89 -20.68
N VAL A 144 1.74 21.01 -20.11
CA VAL A 144 0.94 19.84 -19.72
C VAL A 144 0.62 18.96 -20.93
N THR A 145 0.30 19.57 -22.08
CA THR A 145 0.07 18.84 -23.32
C THR A 145 1.32 18.08 -23.76
N THR A 146 2.49 18.73 -23.68
CA THR A 146 3.78 18.15 -24.06
C THR A 146 4.14 16.94 -23.19
N LEU A 147 4.00 17.06 -21.87
CA LEU A 147 4.20 15.94 -20.94
C LEU A 147 3.25 14.79 -21.28
N ARG A 148 1.94 15.06 -21.40
CA ARG A 148 0.94 14.06 -21.74
C ARG A 148 1.24 13.28 -23.03
N THR A 149 1.80 13.94 -24.05
CA THR A 149 2.14 13.32 -25.34
C THR A 149 3.53 12.68 -25.38
N THR A 150 4.35 12.86 -24.34
CA THR A 150 5.66 12.25 -24.24
C THR A 150 5.52 10.85 -23.67
N MET A 151 6.02 9.83 -24.38
CA MET A 151 6.08 8.47 -23.85
C MET A 151 7.23 8.35 -22.84
N PRO A 152 6.97 8.11 -21.54
CA PRO A 152 8.02 7.87 -20.57
C PRO A 152 8.60 6.46 -20.75
N PRO A 153 9.88 6.23 -20.41
CA PRO A 153 10.35 4.88 -20.19
C PRO A 153 9.63 4.26 -18.98
N ILE A 154 9.46 2.94 -19.00
CA ILE A 154 8.63 2.21 -18.00
C ILE A 154 9.12 2.42 -16.58
N GLY A 155 10.44 2.53 -16.37
CA GLY A 155 11.03 2.78 -15.05
C GLY A 155 10.59 4.09 -14.39
N TRP A 156 10.14 5.07 -15.19
CA TRP A 156 9.70 6.39 -14.75
C TRP A 156 8.23 6.69 -15.05
N ARG A 157 7.48 5.72 -15.57
CA ARG A 157 6.09 5.88 -16.03
C ARG A 157 5.17 6.44 -14.96
N ALA A 158 5.18 5.87 -13.75
CA ALA A 158 4.34 6.33 -12.65
C ALA A 158 4.67 7.77 -12.23
N VAL A 159 5.97 8.06 -12.06
CA VAL A 159 6.49 9.40 -11.71
C VAL A 159 6.09 10.44 -12.75
N HIS A 160 6.26 10.11 -14.04
CA HIS A 160 5.92 11.01 -15.14
C HIS A 160 4.42 11.38 -15.14
N ARG A 161 3.55 10.38 -14.93
CA ARG A 161 2.09 10.59 -14.94
C ARG A 161 1.64 11.43 -13.74
N GLU A 162 2.11 11.13 -12.55
CA GLU A 162 1.82 11.93 -11.35
C GLU A 162 2.34 13.37 -11.48
N LEU A 163 3.53 13.55 -12.05
CA LEU A 163 4.09 14.88 -12.29
C LEU A 163 3.27 15.67 -13.32
N THR A 164 2.74 15.00 -14.34
CA THR A 164 1.84 15.61 -15.33
C THR A 164 0.52 16.04 -14.69
N ARG A 165 -0.03 15.26 -13.75
CA ARG A 165 -1.22 15.65 -12.96
C ARG A 165 -0.94 16.87 -12.09
N ALA A 166 0.20 16.89 -11.40
CA ALA A 166 0.63 18.07 -10.65
C ALA A 166 0.69 19.32 -11.54
N ALA A 167 1.26 19.20 -12.74
CA ALA A 167 1.32 20.29 -13.72
C ALA A 167 -0.06 20.72 -14.22
N ALA A 168 -0.96 19.77 -14.48
CA ALA A 168 -2.33 20.04 -14.91
C ALA A 168 -3.11 20.81 -13.83
N GLU A 169 -3.06 20.37 -12.58
CA GLU A 169 -3.73 21.04 -11.45
C GLU A 169 -3.14 22.41 -11.15
N GLN A 170 -1.83 22.57 -11.31
CA GLN A 170 -1.20 23.88 -11.16
C GLN A 170 -1.59 24.85 -12.28
N ALA A 171 -1.63 24.39 -13.53
CA ALA A 171 -2.10 25.19 -14.65
C ALA A 171 -3.59 25.57 -14.48
N ARG A 172 -4.41 24.63 -13.98
CA ARG A 172 -5.80 24.87 -13.60
C ARG A 172 -5.93 25.97 -12.55
N GLY A 173 -5.18 25.87 -11.45
CA GLY A 173 -5.16 26.89 -10.40
C GLY A 173 -4.77 28.27 -10.94
N ASN A 174 -3.70 28.33 -11.75
CA ASN A 174 -3.25 29.57 -12.38
C ASN A 174 -4.32 30.22 -13.26
N VAL A 175 -5.01 29.44 -14.12
CA VAL A 175 -6.09 29.96 -14.99
C VAL A 175 -7.32 30.39 -14.17
N LEU A 176 -7.71 29.61 -13.16
CA LEU A 176 -8.83 29.95 -12.27
C LEU A 176 -8.57 31.24 -11.50
N MET A 177 -7.35 31.44 -11.01
CA MET A 177 -6.96 32.69 -10.36
C MET A 177 -6.98 33.87 -11.33
N ALA A 178 -6.48 33.70 -12.55
CA ALA A 178 -6.51 34.75 -13.57
C ALA A 178 -7.95 35.15 -13.97
N LEU A 179 -8.92 34.23 -13.92
CA LEU A 179 -10.32 34.55 -14.20
C LEU A 179 -10.92 35.59 -13.24
N THR A 180 -10.37 35.74 -12.03
CA THR A 180 -10.81 36.72 -11.03
C THR A 180 -10.74 38.16 -11.56
N ILE A 181 -9.78 38.46 -12.46
CA ILE A 181 -9.64 39.76 -13.15
C ILE A 181 -10.95 40.18 -13.83
N THR A 182 -11.72 39.21 -14.32
CA THR A 182 -12.95 39.44 -15.09
C THR A 182 -14.22 38.99 -14.37
N ALA A 183 -14.11 38.72 -13.06
CA ALA A 183 -15.26 38.36 -12.24
C ALA A 183 -16.34 39.47 -12.30
N PRO A 184 -17.62 39.10 -12.44
CA PRO A 184 -18.72 40.06 -12.48
C PRO A 184 -18.99 40.73 -11.13
N ASP A 185 -18.57 40.10 -10.03
CA ASP A 185 -18.77 40.57 -8.66
C ASP A 185 -17.78 39.90 -7.69
N LEU A 186 -17.79 40.34 -6.43
CA LEU A 186 -16.94 39.81 -5.37
C LEU A 186 -17.20 38.31 -5.07
N VAL A 187 -18.44 37.84 -5.20
CA VAL A 187 -18.81 36.45 -4.89
C VAL A 187 -18.23 35.51 -5.94
N ALA A 188 -18.35 35.86 -7.22
CA ALA A 188 -17.77 35.12 -8.32
C ALA A 188 -16.23 35.11 -8.25
N ALA A 189 -15.59 36.22 -7.86
CA ALA A 189 -14.16 36.27 -7.64
C ALA A 189 -13.72 35.35 -6.49
N ARG A 190 -14.46 35.34 -5.37
CA ARG A 190 -14.19 34.42 -4.24
C ARG A 190 -14.31 32.96 -4.66
N ARG A 191 -15.39 32.58 -5.36
CA ARG A 191 -15.56 31.20 -5.88
C ARG A 191 -14.42 30.76 -6.80
N GLN A 192 -13.94 31.66 -7.67
CA GLN A 192 -12.80 31.37 -8.55
C GLN A 192 -11.50 31.23 -7.77
N SER A 193 -11.27 32.07 -6.76
CA SER A 193 -10.12 31.99 -5.86
C SER A 193 -10.14 30.69 -5.02
N GLU A 194 -11.29 30.33 -4.47
CA GLU A 194 -11.48 29.07 -3.73
C GLU A 194 -11.22 27.85 -4.61
N ALA A 195 -11.79 27.79 -5.82
CA ALA A 195 -11.55 26.72 -6.77
C ALA A 195 -10.08 26.65 -7.21
N SER A 196 -9.43 27.80 -7.38
CA SER A 196 -8.00 27.90 -7.64
C SER A 196 -7.17 27.31 -6.49
N ASN A 197 -7.48 27.68 -5.24
CA ASN A 197 -6.79 27.17 -4.06
C ASN A 197 -6.96 25.65 -3.92
N GLN A 198 -8.16 25.13 -4.22
CA GLN A 198 -8.43 23.69 -4.22
C GLN A 198 -7.62 22.95 -5.30
N ALA A 199 -7.49 23.52 -6.50
CA ALA A 199 -6.63 22.98 -7.55
C ALA A 199 -5.15 22.96 -7.12
N PHE A 200 -4.64 24.05 -6.53
CA PHE A 200 -3.26 24.06 -6.01
C PHE A 200 -3.04 23.06 -4.88
N ALA A 201 -3.99 22.92 -3.95
CA ALA A 201 -3.90 21.91 -2.89
C ALA A 201 -3.87 20.48 -3.46
N THR A 202 -4.63 20.22 -4.52
CA THR A 202 -4.60 18.94 -5.24
C THR A 202 -3.26 18.74 -5.96
N GLY A 203 -2.74 19.77 -6.62
CA GLY A 203 -1.40 19.75 -7.22
C GLY A 203 -0.28 19.46 -6.22
N THR A 204 -0.32 20.05 -5.02
CA THR A 204 0.66 19.77 -3.95
C THR A 204 0.64 18.30 -3.53
N ARG A 205 -0.56 17.70 -3.37
CA ARG A 205 -0.67 16.26 -3.05
C ARG A 205 -0.05 15.38 -4.13
N HIS A 206 -0.19 15.73 -5.41
CA HIS A 206 0.50 15.01 -6.49
C HIS A 206 2.02 15.17 -6.40
N VAL A 207 2.54 16.35 -6.07
CA VAL A 207 3.99 16.55 -5.88
C VAL A 207 4.54 15.72 -4.71
N GLU A 208 3.80 15.62 -3.60
CA GLU A 208 4.15 14.76 -2.46
C GLU A 208 4.21 13.29 -2.86
N ARG A 209 3.22 12.81 -3.63
CA ARG A 209 3.21 11.46 -4.20
C ARG A 209 4.39 11.21 -5.13
N VAL A 210 4.73 12.17 -5.99
CA VAL A 210 5.93 12.10 -6.84
C VAL A 210 7.19 11.91 -6.01
N ALA A 211 7.37 12.67 -4.93
CA ALA A 211 8.53 12.53 -4.05
C ALA A 211 8.57 11.15 -3.37
N ALA A 212 7.43 10.64 -2.91
CA ALA A 212 7.31 9.31 -2.34
C ALA A 212 7.67 8.21 -3.36
N LEU A 213 7.18 8.32 -4.61
CA LEU A 213 7.52 7.39 -5.69
C LEU A 213 9.03 7.39 -5.99
N ILE A 214 9.64 8.58 -6.12
CA ILE A 214 11.09 8.68 -6.35
C ILE A 214 11.88 8.02 -5.23
N ASN A 215 11.48 8.24 -3.97
CA ASN A 215 12.13 7.60 -2.83
C ASN A 215 12.01 6.07 -2.88
N ARG A 216 10.81 5.54 -3.17
CA ARG A 216 10.60 4.08 -3.34
C ARG A 216 11.45 3.51 -4.48
N ILE A 217 11.52 4.20 -5.63
CA ILE A 217 12.34 3.76 -6.78
C ILE A 217 13.83 3.68 -6.40
N ARG A 218 14.33 4.64 -5.61
CA ARG A 218 15.72 4.66 -5.11
C ARG A 218 16.01 3.56 -4.09
N GLN A 219 14.99 3.18 -3.31
CA GLN A 219 15.10 2.14 -2.29
C GLN A 219 14.91 0.73 -2.83
N ALA A 220 14.34 0.60 -4.04
CA ALA A 220 14.16 -0.67 -4.71
C ALA A 220 15.52 -1.37 -4.96
N PRO A 221 15.56 -2.71 -4.99
CA PRO A 221 16.81 -3.44 -5.16
C PRO A 221 17.52 -3.06 -6.46
N ARG A 222 18.84 -2.91 -6.39
CA ARG A 222 19.68 -2.53 -7.55
C ARG A 222 19.58 -3.53 -8.70
N ASP A 223 19.39 -4.79 -8.36
CA ASP A 223 19.32 -5.90 -9.32
C ASP A 223 17.90 -6.20 -9.81
N GLY A 224 16.94 -5.31 -9.52
CA GLY A 224 15.53 -5.49 -9.86
C GLY A 224 14.75 -6.31 -8.83
N PRO A 225 13.45 -6.54 -9.05
CA PRO A 225 12.56 -7.17 -8.07
C PRO A 225 12.70 -8.70 -7.98
N PHE A 226 13.78 -9.27 -8.51
CA PHE A 226 13.96 -10.71 -8.69
C PHE A 226 15.14 -11.22 -7.88
N GLN A 227 15.06 -12.46 -7.39
CA GLN A 227 16.18 -13.18 -6.80
C GLN A 227 17.19 -13.60 -7.89
N LEU A 228 18.29 -14.23 -7.47
CA LEU A 228 19.33 -14.75 -8.37
C LEU A 228 18.80 -15.84 -9.33
N ASP A 229 17.85 -16.64 -8.87
CA ASP A 229 17.23 -17.70 -9.67
C ASP A 229 16.11 -17.19 -10.60
N GLY A 230 15.80 -15.88 -10.54
CA GLY A 230 14.76 -15.23 -11.34
C GLY A 230 13.35 -15.28 -10.75
N SER A 231 13.14 -15.90 -9.59
CA SER A 231 11.90 -15.78 -8.83
C SER A 231 11.71 -14.35 -8.31
N LEU A 232 10.49 -13.97 -7.92
CA LEU A 232 10.23 -12.65 -7.33
C LEU A 232 10.82 -12.59 -5.92
N ASP A 233 11.60 -11.55 -5.64
CA ASP A 233 12.09 -11.29 -4.28
C ASP A 233 11.02 -10.53 -3.48
N ILE A 234 10.01 -11.28 -3.02
CA ILE A 234 8.90 -10.74 -2.19
C ILE A 234 9.44 -10.06 -0.94
N ALA A 235 10.53 -10.58 -0.35
CA ALA A 235 11.13 -10.01 0.84
C ALA A 235 11.76 -8.64 0.57
N ALA A 236 12.54 -8.52 -0.52
CA ALA A 236 13.14 -7.24 -0.90
C ALA A 236 12.10 -6.21 -1.36
N LEU A 237 11.04 -6.64 -2.06
CA LEU A 237 9.88 -5.79 -2.39
C LEU A 237 9.19 -5.29 -1.12
N THR A 238 8.96 -6.18 -0.16
CA THR A 238 8.37 -5.83 1.14
C THR A 238 9.22 -4.80 1.88
N TRP A 239 10.53 -5.04 1.97
CA TRP A 239 11.48 -4.11 2.61
C TRP A 239 11.51 -2.73 1.93
N SER A 240 11.39 -2.70 0.60
CA SER A 240 11.29 -1.44 -0.14
C SER A 240 9.98 -0.70 0.15
N SER A 241 8.88 -1.41 0.40
CA SER A 241 7.58 -0.81 0.73
C SER A 241 7.56 -0.18 2.13
N THR A 242 8.34 -0.70 3.09
CA THR A 242 8.43 -0.17 4.46
C THR A 242 9.38 1.01 4.61
N GLY A 243 9.95 1.52 3.50
CA GLY A 243 10.93 2.60 3.55
C GLY A 243 12.27 2.16 4.14
N GLN A 244 12.60 0.87 4.04
CA GLN A 244 13.82 0.26 4.59
C GLN A 244 13.93 0.38 6.12
N LYS A 245 12.80 0.19 6.81
CA LYS A 245 12.73 0.13 8.27
C LYS A 245 12.05 -1.17 8.70
N GLY A 246 12.54 -1.74 9.81
CA GLY A 246 11.87 -2.86 10.47
C GLY A 246 10.48 -2.45 10.94
N MET A 247 9.46 -3.27 10.67
CA MET A 247 8.07 -2.93 10.97
C MET A 247 7.29 -4.11 11.57
N SER A 248 6.24 -3.79 12.32
CA SER A 248 5.26 -4.78 12.75
C SER A 248 4.27 -5.11 11.62
N ILE A 249 3.54 -6.22 11.77
CA ILE A 249 2.43 -6.60 10.87
C ILE A 249 1.39 -5.48 10.77
N ALA A 250 1.02 -4.88 11.91
CA ALA A 250 0.02 -3.82 11.98
C ALA A 250 0.48 -2.54 11.26
N ASP A 251 1.76 -2.17 11.39
CA ASP A 251 2.32 -1.01 10.70
C ASP A 251 2.37 -1.23 9.19
N GLY A 252 2.80 -2.43 8.75
CA GLY A 252 2.80 -2.83 7.35
C GLY A 252 1.41 -2.84 6.73
N ALA A 253 0.41 -3.36 7.47
CA ALA A 253 -0.99 -3.31 7.07
C ALA A 253 -1.51 -1.86 6.97
N THR A 254 -1.12 -0.97 7.89
CA THR A 254 -1.50 0.44 7.87
C THR A 254 -1.00 1.14 6.60
N ILE A 255 0.25 0.89 6.19
CA ILE A 255 0.79 1.43 4.93
C ILE A 255 -0.10 1.07 3.73
N VAL A 256 -0.57 -0.19 3.67
CA VAL A 256 -1.46 -0.66 2.60
C VAL A 256 -2.82 0.03 2.67
N ARG A 257 -3.42 0.09 3.86
CA ARG A 257 -4.73 0.73 4.07
C ARG A 257 -4.69 2.20 3.67
N GLU A 258 -3.61 2.91 4.00
CA GLU A 258 -3.41 4.31 3.62
C GLU A 258 -3.22 4.47 2.11
N ALA A 259 -2.40 3.61 1.49
CA ALA A 259 -2.11 3.71 0.06
C ALA A 259 -3.32 3.40 -0.85
N PHE A 260 -4.24 2.56 -0.38
CA PHE A 260 -5.44 2.14 -1.12
C PHE A 260 -6.75 2.53 -0.42
N ALA A 261 -6.72 3.55 0.46
CA ALA A 261 -7.86 3.94 1.30
C ALA A 261 -9.14 4.24 0.50
N ASP A 262 -8.98 4.72 -0.73
CA ASP A 262 -10.08 5.08 -1.61
C ASP A 262 -10.82 3.87 -2.20
N ILE A 263 -10.27 2.65 -2.12
CA ILE A 263 -10.95 1.44 -2.58
C ILE A 263 -11.86 0.91 -1.46
N PRO A 264 -13.18 0.70 -1.70
CA PRO A 264 -14.11 0.26 -0.67
C PRO A 264 -13.68 -1.05 0.01
N GLY A 265 -13.71 -1.05 1.34
CA GLY A 265 -13.33 -2.19 2.19
C GLY A 265 -11.85 -2.23 2.58
N MET A 266 -10.96 -1.52 1.88
CA MET A 266 -9.51 -1.57 2.18
C MET A 266 -9.18 -1.12 3.61
N SER A 267 -9.77 -0.03 4.08
CA SER A 267 -9.53 0.51 5.42
C SER A 267 -9.98 -0.42 6.55
N SER A 268 -10.89 -1.35 6.27
CA SER A 268 -11.44 -2.32 7.23
C SER A 268 -10.86 -3.72 7.08
N LEU A 269 -9.94 -3.95 6.14
CA LEU A 269 -9.30 -5.26 6.00
C LEU A 269 -8.56 -5.63 7.29
N PRO A 270 -8.64 -6.88 7.77
CA PRO A 270 -7.76 -7.41 8.81
C PRO A 270 -6.28 -7.25 8.45
N ASP A 271 -5.40 -7.18 9.46
CA ASP A 271 -3.97 -6.94 9.25
C ASP A 271 -3.33 -7.98 8.34
N GLU A 272 -3.67 -9.25 8.54
CA GLU A 272 -3.18 -10.39 7.77
C GLU A 272 -3.52 -10.30 6.28
N HIS A 273 -4.67 -9.70 5.93
CA HIS A 273 -5.11 -9.55 4.54
C HIS A 273 -4.55 -8.30 3.89
N ALA A 274 -4.55 -7.18 4.61
CA ALA A 274 -3.96 -5.94 4.12
C ALA A 274 -2.46 -6.13 3.85
N LEU A 275 -1.75 -6.80 4.76
CA LEU A 275 -0.32 -7.03 4.66
C LEU A 275 0.08 -7.75 3.35
N MET A 276 -0.72 -8.70 2.86
CA MET A 276 -0.45 -9.44 1.62
C MET A 276 -0.33 -8.55 0.36
N LEU A 277 -0.83 -7.31 0.42
CA LEU A 277 -0.76 -6.34 -0.68
C LEU A 277 0.46 -5.42 -0.59
N LEU A 278 1.32 -5.58 0.42
CA LEU A 278 2.52 -4.78 0.61
C LEU A 278 3.56 -4.95 -0.51
N PRO A 279 3.84 -6.16 -1.06
CA PRO A 279 4.73 -6.31 -2.22
C PRO A 279 4.17 -5.64 -3.49
N THR A 280 2.84 -5.58 -3.62
CA THR A 280 2.15 -4.91 -4.72
C THR A 280 2.47 -3.42 -4.76
N LEU A 281 2.62 -2.76 -3.59
CA LEU A 281 2.96 -1.34 -3.52
C LEU A 281 4.37 -1.00 -4.04
N ALA A 282 5.36 -1.86 -3.81
CA ALA A 282 6.73 -1.65 -4.29
C ALA A 282 6.84 -1.97 -5.79
N SER A 283 6.29 -3.11 -6.21
CA SER A 283 6.30 -3.52 -7.62
C SER A 283 5.55 -2.53 -8.52
N SER A 284 4.49 -1.89 -8.01
CA SER A 284 3.71 -0.90 -8.75
C SER A 284 4.39 0.47 -8.88
N ALA A 285 5.37 0.80 -8.02
CA ALA A 285 5.90 2.17 -7.87
C ALA A 285 6.60 2.74 -9.12
N ARG A 286 7.13 1.88 -10.01
CA ARG A 286 7.82 2.32 -11.24
C ARG A 286 6.85 2.55 -12.40
N ALA A 287 5.95 1.59 -12.58
CA ALA A 287 5.16 1.48 -13.79
C ALA A 287 3.70 1.89 -13.58
N VAL A 288 3.05 1.47 -12.50
CA VAL A 288 1.58 1.53 -12.38
C VAL A 288 1.11 2.94 -12.06
N ASP A 289 0.02 3.35 -12.72
CA ASP A 289 -0.66 4.59 -12.40
C ASP A 289 -1.68 4.36 -11.29
N LEU A 290 -1.30 4.74 -10.05
CA LEU A 290 -2.07 4.45 -8.85
C LEU A 290 -3.49 5.05 -8.89
N ASP A 291 -3.66 6.26 -9.42
CA ASP A 291 -4.98 6.89 -9.53
C ASP A 291 -5.89 6.14 -10.50
N LEU A 292 -5.35 5.64 -11.61
CA LEU A 292 -6.10 4.84 -12.58
C LEU A 292 -6.44 3.46 -12.01
N LEU A 293 -5.49 2.83 -11.32
CA LEU A 293 -5.66 1.57 -10.61
C LEU A 293 -6.80 1.66 -9.57
N ILE A 294 -6.76 2.65 -8.68
CA ILE A 294 -7.77 2.88 -7.64
C ILE A 294 -9.15 3.08 -8.27
N ARG A 295 -9.24 3.94 -9.29
CA ARG A 295 -10.53 4.22 -9.96
C ARG A 295 -11.14 2.97 -10.57
N ARG A 296 -10.34 2.17 -11.30
CA ARG A 296 -10.79 0.91 -11.87
C ARG A 296 -11.23 -0.06 -10.79
N ALA A 297 -10.47 -0.17 -9.71
CA ALA A 297 -10.83 -1.03 -8.59
C ALA A 297 -12.15 -0.61 -7.94
N GLN A 298 -12.42 0.70 -7.79
CA GLN A 298 -13.70 1.23 -7.31
C GLN A 298 -14.86 0.87 -8.24
N GLU A 299 -14.69 1.04 -9.55
CA GLU A 299 -15.72 0.72 -10.55
C GLU A 299 -16.04 -0.78 -10.56
N LEU A 300 -15.01 -1.63 -10.51
CA LEU A 300 -15.14 -3.09 -10.39
C LEU A 300 -15.83 -3.50 -9.08
N ARG A 301 -15.41 -2.88 -7.97
CA ARG A 301 -15.96 -3.16 -6.65
C ARG A 301 -17.45 -2.83 -6.58
N LYS A 302 -17.86 -1.71 -7.17
CA LYS A 302 -19.26 -1.31 -7.24
C LYS A 302 -20.12 -2.37 -7.92
N VAL A 303 -19.64 -2.98 -9.01
CA VAL A 303 -20.36 -4.05 -9.72
C VAL A 303 -20.61 -5.26 -8.82
N LEU A 304 -19.61 -5.68 -8.03
CA LEU A 304 -19.73 -6.79 -7.09
C LEU A 304 -20.74 -6.46 -5.97
N ASP A 305 -20.61 -5.29 -5.35
CA ASP A 305 -21.49 -4.86 -4.25
C ASP A 305 -22.94 -4.62 -4.72
N ASP A 306 -23.16 -4.18 -5.97
CA ASP A 306 -24.50 -4.04 -6.56
C ASP A 306 -25.14 -5.42 -6.84
N ALA A 307 -24.34 -6.41 -7.26
CA ALA A 307 -24.81 -7.77 -7.49
C ALA A 307 -25.25 -8.45 -6.19
N ASP A 308 -24.45 -8.37 -5.12
CA ASP A 308 -24.79 -8.95 -3.81
C ASP A 308 -26.06 -8.36 -3.19
N ARG A 309 -26.34 -7.08 -3.46
CA ARG A 309 -27.56 -6.42 -2.98
C ARG A 309 -28.81 -6.81 -3.75
N SER A 310 -28.67 -7.27 -5.00
CA SER A 310 -29.80 -7.48 -5.91
C SER A 310 -30.23 -8.94 -6.01
N THR A 311 -29.29 -9.88 -6.17
CA THR A 311 -29.60 -11.30 -6.41
C THR A 311 -28.48 -12.19 -5.87
N PRO A 312 -28.78 -13.36 -5.25
CA PRO A 312 -27.76 -14.36 -4.98
C PRO A 312 -27.21 -14.92 -6.30
N TRP A 313 -26.05 -14.42 -6.71
CA TRP A 313 -25.41 -14.77 -7.98
C TRP A 313 -24.29 -15.79 -7.82
N ILE A 314 -23.96 -16.22 -6.60
CA ILE A 314 -22.91 -17.22 -6.33
C ILE A 314 -23.58 -18.51 -5.86
N THR A 315 -23.49 -19.57 -6.66
CA THR A 315 -24.04 -20.89 -6.32
C THR A 315 -22.94 -21.88 -5.96
N ASP A 316 -21.77 -21.78 -6.60
CA ASP A 316 -20.59 -22.60 -6.30
C ASP A 316 -19.45 -21.75 -5.68
N HIS A 317 -19.43 -21.71 -4.35
CA HIS A 317 -18.44 -20.94 -3.58
C HIS A 317 -17.02 -21.49 -3.71
N GLY A 318 -16.87 -22.82 -3.76
CA GLY A 318 -15.56 -23.48 -3.89
C GLY A 318 -14.94 -23.21 -5.26
N LEU A 319 -15.76 -23.27 -6.32
CA LEU A 319 -15.33 -22.90 -7.67
C LEU A 319 -14.84 -21.44 -7.72
N LEU A 320 -15.60 -20.50 -7.16
CA LEU A 320 -15.22 -19.07 -7.13
C LEU A 320 -13.83 -18.89 -6.53
N ILE A 321 -13.60 -19.44 -5.33
CA ILE A 321 -12.31 -19.29 -4.63
C ILE A 321 -11.18 -19.96 -5.40
N SER A 322 -11.41 -21.18 -5.91
CA SER A 322 -10.39 -21.90 -6.69
C SER A 322 -9.97 -21.14 -7.95
N ARG A 323 -10.92 -20.48 -8.63
CA ARG A 323 -10.69 -19.67 -9.83
C ARG A 323 -9.94 -18.38 -9.49
N LEU A 324 -10.33 -17.68 -8.44
CA LEU A 324 -9.64 -16.47 -8.00
C LEU A 324 -8.20 -16.74 -7.56
N ASN A 325 -7.97 -17.81 -6.79
CA ASN A 325 -6.63 -18.24 -6.40
C ASN A 325 -5.78 -18.61 -7.62
N ARG A 326 -6.35 -19.33 -8.59
CA ARG A 326 -5.68 -19.65 -9.87
C ARG A 326 -5.31 -18.40 -10.66
N GLY A 327 -6.22 -17.42 -10.74
CA GLY A 327 -5.96 -16.15 -11.40
C GLY A 327 -4.81 -15.37 -10.75
N GLY A 328 -4.75 -15.36 -9.42
CA GLY A 328 -3.65 -14.78 -8.65
C GLY A 328 -2.31 -15.51 -8.86
N ALA A 329 -2.31 -16.85 -8.80
CA ALA A 329 -1.11 -17.66 -9.02
C ALA A 329 -0.51 -17.42 -10.42
N ARG A 330 -1.35 -17.41 -11.47
CA ARG A 330 -0.90 -17.13 -12.84
C ARG A 330 -0.21 -15.78 -13.01
N LEU A 331 -0.66 -14.75 -12.28
CA LEU A 331 0.00 -13.45 -12.32
C LEU A 331 1.44 -13.52 -11.80
N MET A 332 1.65 -14.31 -10.75
CA MET A 332 2.98 -14.49 -10.15
C MET A 332 3.85 -15.37 -11.04
N ASP A 333 3.33 -16.50 -11.52
CA ASP A 333 4.09 -17.45 -12.36
C ASP A 333 4.64 -16.78 -13.62
N GLU A 334 3.82 -15.97 -14.29
CA GLU A 334 4.25 -15.26 -15.50
C GLU A 334 5.21 -14.10 -15.19
N ALA A 335 5.08 -13.45 -14.03
CA ALA A 335 6.04 -12.44 -13.58
C ALA A 335 7.42 -13.05 -13.28
N GLU A 336 7.46 -14.20 -12.59
CA GLU A 336 8.70 -14.93 -12.34
C GLU A 336 9.29 -15.50 -13.63
N ARG A 337 8.46 -15.94 -14.58
CA ARG A 337 8.93 -16.37 -15.89
C ARG A 337 9.69 -15.26 -16.62
N ILE A 338 9.15 -14.03 -16.64
CA ILE A 338 9.85 -12.87 -17.19
C ILE A 338 11.15 -12.60 -16.41
N GLY A 339 11.08 -12.66 -15.07
CA GLY A 339 12.22 -12.47 -14.18
C GLY A 339 13.39 -13.40 -14.48
N ARG A 340 13.11 -14.70 -14.64
CA ARG A 340 14.09 -15.74 -15.03
C ARG A 340 14.80 -15.40 -16.33
N GLU A 341 14.05 -15.04 -17.35
CA GLU A 341 14.65 -14.76 -18.67
C GLU A 341 15.52 -13.50 -18.68
N TRP A 342 15.09 -12.47 -17.96
CA TRP A 342 15.88 -11.26 -17.75
C TRP A 342 17.15 -11.53 -16.94
N ARG A 343 17.05 -12.30 -15.84
CA ARG A 343 18.20 -12.66 -15.00
C ARG A 343 19.23 -13.49 -15.73
N HIS A 344 18.80 -14.43 -16.58
CA HIS A 344 19.70 -15.24 -17.40
C HIS A 344 20.25 -14.48 -18.63
N GLN A 345 19.90 -13.21 -18.81
CA GLN A 345 20.37 -12.37 -19.93
C GLN A 345 20.15 -13.03 -21.30
N LEU A 346 19.00 -13.67 -21.47
CA LEU A 346 18.68 -14.37 -22.72
C LEU A 346 18.64 -13.37 -23.90
N PRO A 347 18.88 -13.84 -25.14
CA PRO A 347 18.86 -12.95 -26.31
C PRO A 347 17.52 -12.21 -26.43
N ARG A 348 17.55 -10.93 -26.84
CA ARG A 348 16.35 -10.08 -27.01
C ARG A 348 15.18 -10.80 -27.67
N ARG A 349 15.43 -11.50 -28.79
CA ARG A 349 14.39 -12.21 -29.54
C ARG A 349 13.67 -13.27 -28.69
N HIS A 350 14.40 -13.94 -27.80
CA HIS A 350 13.82 -14.91 -26.87
C HIS A 350 12.93 -14.21 -25.84
N ILE A 351 13.43 -13.12 -25.23
CA ILE A 351 12.68 -12.31 -24.27
C ILE A 351 11.36 -11.82 -24.89
N MET A 352 11.40 -11.28 -26.11
CA MET A 352 10.19 -10.80 -26.79
C MET A 352 9.20 -11.92 -27.12
N ASN A 353 9.69 -13.10 -27.54
CA ASN A 353 8.82 -14.27 -27.73
C ASN A 353 8.11 -14.63 -26.42
N THR A 354 8.83 -14.69 -25.31
CA THR A 354 8.21 -15.00 -24.02
C THR A 354 7.23 -13.94 -23.58
N LEU A 355 7.54 -12.66 -23.73
CA LEU A 355 6.61 -11.60 -23.33
C LEU A 355 5.30 -11.67 -24.12
N THR A 356 5.35 -12.02 -25.42
CA THR A 356 4.14 -12.20 -26.23
C THR A 356 3.30 -13.39 -25.78
N GLU A 357 3.96 -14.47 -25.35
CA GLU A 357 3.31 -15.64 -24.76
C GLU A 357 2.75 -15.35 -23.37
N VAL A 358 3.49 -14.63 -22.52
CA VAL A 358 3.03 -14.15 -21.21
C VAL A 358 1.78 -13.29 -21.37
N TYR A 359 1.78 -12.35 -22.32
CA TYR A 359 0.61 -11.52 -22.63
C TYR A 359 -0.62 -12.37 -22.93
N ARG A 360 -0.46 -13.42 -23.76
CA ARG A 360 -1.54 -14.37 -24.06
C ARG A 360 -2.00 -15.13 -22.82
N GLN A 361 -1.07 -15.64 -22.00
CA GLN A 361 -1.40 -16.43 -20.80
C GLN A 361 -2.10 -15.60 -19.73
N LEU A 362 -1.73 -14.33 -19.57
CA LEU A 362 -2.40 -13.40 -18.68
C LEU A 362 -3.85 -13.15 -19.12
N ILE A 363 -4.11 -13.04 -20.43
CA ILE A 363 -5.47 -12.86 -20.96
C ILE A 363 -6.32 -14.14 -20.82
N GLU A 364 -5.78 -15.30 -21.18
CA GLU A 364 -6.51 -16.58 -21.13
C GLU A 364 -6.65 -17.14 -19.70
N GLY A 365 -5.81 -16.67 -18.79
CA GLY A 365 -5.78 -17.10 -17.39
C GLY A 365 -6.29 -16.03 -16.44
N ALA A 366 -5.40 -15.16 -15.99
CA ALA A 366 -5.69 -14.19 -14.93
C ALA A 366 -6.87 -13.27 -15.26
N LEU A 367 -6.93 -12.70 -16.46
CA LEU A 367 -8.03 -11.82 -16.89
C LEU A 367 -9.36 -12.58 -16.93
N ARG A 368 -9.34 -13.80 -17.45
CA ARG A 368 -10.53 -14.65 -17.54
C ARG A 368 -11.03 -15.07 -16.16
N ASP A 369 -10.14 -15.50 -15.27
CA ASP A 369 -10.52 -16.03 -13.96
C ASP A 369 -10.97 -14.91 -13.01
N LEU A 370 -10.23 -13.78 -12.95
CA LEU A 370 -10.60 -12.61 -12.12
C LEU A 370 -11.77 -11.83 -12.73
N GLY A 371 -11.69 -11.50 -14.01
CA GLY A 371 -12.74 -10.76 -14.72
C GLY A 371 -14.03 -11.56 -14.87
N GLY A 372 -13.94 -12.89 -14.89
CA GLY A 372 -15.11 -13.77 -14.95
C GLY A 372 -16.05 -13.59 -13.76
N ALA A 373 -15.53 -13.41 -12.54
CA ALA A 373 -16.34 -13.12 -11.36
C ALA A 373 -17.14 -11.82 -11.53
N VAL A 374 -16.48 -10.75 -11.98
CA VAL A 374 -17.09 -9.44 -12.22
C VAL A 374 -18.17 -9.52 -13.31
N VAL A 375 -17.88 -10.21 -14.41
CA VAL A 375 -18.83 -10.36 -15.53
C VAL A 375 -20.06 -11.16 -15.12
N VAL A 376 -19.90 -12.24 -14.34
CA VAL A 376 -21.04 -12.99 -13.82
C VAL A 376 -21.83 -12.14 -12.82
N ALA A 377 -21.18 -11.40 -11.92
CA ALA A 377 -21.85 -10.48 -10.98
C ALA A 377 -22.72 -9.45 -11.72
N ALA A 378 -22.15 -8.77 -12.73
CA ALA A 378 -22.89 -7.82 -13.57
C ALA A 378 -24.11 -8.46 -14.26
N ARG A 379 -23.96 -9.68 -14.78
CA ARG A 379 -25.07 -10.43 -15.38
C ARG A 379 -26.05 -10.98 -14.34
N GLY A 380 -25.62 -11.24 -13.12
CA GLY A 380 -26.49 -11.59 -11.99
C GLY A 380 -27.47 -10.46 -11.73
N ALA A 381 -26.95 -9.25 -11.54
CA ALA A 381 -27.74 -8.05 -11.30
C ALA A 381 -28.73 -7.71 -12.44
N ALA A 382 -28.33 -7.94 -13.70
CA ALA A 382 -29.13 -7.54 -14.87
C ALA A 382 -29.97 -8.66 -15.50
N ARG A 383 -29.55 -9.92 -15.37
CA ARG A 383 -30.04 -11.07 -16.14
C ARG A 383 -30.18 -12.36 -15.30
N ASN A 384 -30.09 -12.28 -13.98
CA ASN A 384 -30.17 -13.43 -13.05
C ASN A 384 -29.19 -14.57 -13.38
N ALA A 385 -27.99 -14.24 -13.89
CA ALA A 385 -26.93 -15.23 -14.08
C ALA A 385 -26.32 -15.66 -12.74
N THR A 386 -25.87 -16.92 -12.67
CA THR A 386 -25.22 -17.49 -11.48
C THR A 386 -23.79 -17.94 -11.79
N TYR A 387 -22.95 -17.91 -10.76
CA TYR A 387 -21.56 -18.35 -10.79
C TYR A 387 -21.52 -19.86 -10.54
N GLN A 388 -21.52 -20.60 -11.65
CA GLN A 388 -21.50 -22.06 -11.71
C GLN A 388 -20.57 -22.54 -12.84
N GLN A 389 -20.18 -23.81 -12.76
CA GLN A 389 -19.10 -24.38 -13.57
C GLN A 389 -19.31 -24.21 -15.09
N ASP A 390 -20.48 -24.54 -15.62
CA ASP A 390 -20.80 -24.44 -17.05
C ASP A 390 -20.71 -22.99 -17.58
N VAL A 391 -21.12 -22.01 -16.79
CA VAL A 391 -21.07 -20.59 -17.14
C VAL A 391 -19.63 -20.08 -17.21
N VAL A 392 -18.80 -20.45 -16.22
CA VAL A 392 -17.40 -19.98 -16.12
C VAL A 392 -16.50 -20.73 -17.12
N ASP A 393 -16.73 -22.02 -17.33
CA ASP A 393 -15.99 -22.85 -18.30
C ASP A 393 -16.31 -22.43 -19.74
N GLY A 394 -17.55 -22.00 -20.02
CA GLY A 394 -17.95 -21.45 -21.32
C GLY A 394 -17.49 -20.02 -21.60
N MET A 395 -16.89 -19.33 -20.61
CA MET A 395 -16.50 -17.93 -20.75
C MET A 395 -15.18 -17.78 -21.50
N LYS A 396 -15.20 -17.17 -22.69
CA LYS A 396 -13.98 -16.88 -23.47
C LYS A 396 -13.39 -15.52 -23.08
N ALA A 397 -12.07 -15.37 -23.19
CA ALA A 397 -11.37 -14.11 -22.84
C ALA A 397 -11.93 -12.88 -23.57
N GLY A 398 -12.19 -12.97 -24.89
CA GLY A 398 -12.80 -11.86 -25.65
C GLY A 398 -14.17 -11.43 -25.11
N LYS A 399 -14.97 -12.37 -24.60
CA LYS A 399 -16.28 -12.08 -23.97
C LYS A 399 -16.11 -11.36 -22.64
N VAL A 400 -15.02 -11.60 -21.90
CA VAL A 400 -14.71 -10.87 -20.67
C VAL A 400 -14.31 -9.44 -21.02
N VAL A 401 -13.42 -9.27 -21.99
CA VAL A 401 -12.97 -7.96 -22.50
C VAL A 401 -14.15 -7.11 -22.96
N ASP A 402 -15.04 -7.65 -23.80
CA ASP A 402 -16.19 -6.89 -24.29
C ASP A 402 -17.16 -6.46 -23.18
N GLU A 403 -17.43 -7.34 -22.21
CA GLU A 403 -18.31 -7.00 -21.08
C GLU A 403 -17.69 -5.96 -20.15
N LEU A 404 -16.39 -6.07 -19.85
CA LEU A 404 -15.69 -5.05 -19.06
C LEU A 404 -15.68 -3.68 -19.77
N ARG A 405 -15.64 -3.67 -21.12
CA ARG A 405 -15.80 -2.45 -21.92
C ARG A 405 -17.21 -1.88 -21.78
N CYS A 406 -18.24 -2.73 -21.87
CA CYS A 406 -19.63 -2.32 -21.69
C CYS A 406 -19.91 -1.76 -20.29
N LEU A 407 -19.23 -2.27 -19.26
CA LEU A 407 -19.31 -1.76 -17.89
C LEU A 407 -18.57 -0.42 -17.69
N GLY A 408 -17.83 0.06 -18.69
CA GLY A 408 -17.05 1.30 -18.62
C GLY A 408 -15.73 1.19 -17.83
N VAL A 409 -15.43 0.00 -17.29
CA VAL A 409 -14.24 -0.28 -16.48
C VAL A 409 -12.96 -0.28 -17.32
N MET A 410 -13.09 -0.73 -18.57
CA MET A 410 -11.97 -0.90 -19.49
C MET A 410 -12.08 0.10 -20.64
N ARG A 411 -10.98 0.81 -20.93
CA ARG A 411 -10.84 1.65 -22.14
C ARG A 411 -10.51 0.77 -23.34
N GLU A 412 -10.85 1.22 -24.55
CA GLU A 412 -10.63 0.46 -25.80
C GLU A 412 -9.18 -0.05 -25.98
N ILE A 413 -8.22 0.64 -25.38
CA ILE A 413 -6.77 0.42 -25.53
C ILE A 413 -6.13 -0.42 -24.41
N ASP A 414 -6.89 -0.87 -23.40
CA ASP A 414 -6.28 -1.56 -22.23
C ASP A 414 -5.92 -3.02 -22.51
N VAL A 415 -6.61 -3.66 -23.44
CA VAL A 415 -6.35 -5.04 -23.87
C VAL A 415 -6.42 -5.08 -25.39
N ASP A 416 -5.31 -5.45 -26.01
CA ASP A 416 -5.26 -5.63 -27.45
C ASP A 416 -5.41 -7.11 -27.79
N MET A 417 -6.61 -7.45 -28.27
CA MET A 417 -6.95 -8.81 -28.66
C MET A 417 -6.16 -9.27 -29.89
N VAL A 418 -5.56 -8.36 -30.67
CA VAL A 418 -4.74 -8.72 -31.83
C VAL A 418 -3.53 -9.54 -31.40
N TYR A 419 -2.82 -9.15 -30.33
CA TYR A 419 -1.68 -9.93 -29.84
C TYR A 419 -2.11 -11.33 -29.36
N ARG A 420 -3.22 -11.41 -28.62
CA ARG A 420 -3.77 -12.70 -28.18
C ARG A 420 -4.13 -13.57 -29.39
N ASN A 421 -4.86 -13.01 -30.35
CA ASN A 421 -5.39 -13.77 -31.49
C ASN A 421 -4.27 -14.17 -32.47
N ALA A 422 -3.27 -13.31 -32.67
CA ALA A 422 -2.05 -13.61 -33.43
C ALA A 422 -1.25 -14.73 -32.76
N SER A 423 -1.00 -14.63 -31.45
CA SER A 423 -0.29 -15.65 -30.67
C SER A 423 -1.02 -17.01 -30.68
N ALA A 424 -2.36 -17.00 -30.70
CA ALA A 424 -3.17 -18.21 -30.74
C ALA A 424 -3.27 -18.87 -32.14
N HIS A 425 -3.12 -18.12 -33.23
CA HIS A 425 -3.53 -18.60 -34.56
C HIS A 425 -2.64 -18.23 -35.77
N ALA A 426 -1.74 -17.23 -35.74
CA ALA A 426 -1.18 -16.69 -36.99
C ALA A 426 0.17 -15.91 -36.93
N ASP A 427 1.13 -16.32 -36.08
CA ASP A 427 2.52 -15.86 -36.07
C ASP A 427 2.76 -14.40 -35.63
N ILE A 428 3.17 -14.24 -34.37
CA ILE A 428 3.86 -13.00 -33.96
C ILE A 428 5.30 -13.08 -34.46
N GLU A 429 5.68 -12.16 -35.34
CA GLU A 429 7.06 -12.02 -35.81
C GLU A 429 7.80 -11.02 -34.92
N VAL A 430 8.87 -11.49 -34.26
CA VAL A 430 9.81 -10.59 -33.58
C VAL A 430 10.81 -10.05 -34.60
N THR A 431 10.71 -8.77 -34.92
CA THR A 431 11.60 -8.02 -35.81
C THR A 431 12.82 -7.52 -35.04
N ASP A 432 13.76 -6.82 -35.70
CA ASP A 432 14.97 -6.29 -35.05
C ASP A 432 14.68 -5.25 -33.95
N THR A 433 13.58 -4.50 -34.08
CA THR A 433 13.24 -3.38 -33.18
C THR A 433 11.88 -3.50 -32.49
N GLY A 434 11.15 -4.58 -32.74
CA GLY A 434 9.83 -4.76 -32.15
C GLY A 434 9.16 -6.09 -32.50
N ILE A 435 7.84 -6.05 -32.58
CA ILE A 435 6.99 -7.17 -32.97
C ILE A 435 5.99 -6.76 -34.05
N VAL A 436 5.60 -7.73 -34.87
CA VAL A 436 4.50 -7.64 -35.84
C VAL A 436 3.53 -8.76 -35.53
N ALA A 437 2.31 -8.41 -35.15
CA ALA A 437 1.24 -9.35 -34.85
C ALA A 437 0.19 -9.33 -35.95
N THR A 438 -0.08 -10.49 -36.55
CA THR A 438 -1.12 -10.65 -37.56
C THR A 438 -2.24 -11.54 -37.03
N GLU A 439 -3.43 -10.97 -36.87
CA GLU A 439 -4.65 -11.72 -36.61
C GLU A 439 -5.32 -12.12 -37.92
N ARG A 440 -5.81 -13.36 -38.00
CA ARG A 440 -6.63 -13.86 -39.12
C ARG A 440 -7.95 -14.41 -38.59
N VAL A 441 -9.06 -13.91 -39.13
CA VAL A 441 -10.38 -14.49 -38.90
C VAL A 441 -10.62 -15.56 -39.96
N ILE A 442 -10.75 -16.81 -39.54
CA ILE A 442 -10.97 -17.95 -40.43
C ILE A 442 -12.44 -18.39 -40.31
N GLU A 443 -13.14 -18.49 -41.43
CA GLU A 443 -14.51 -19.01 -41.52
C GLU A 443 -14.56 -20.06 -42.64
N ASN A 444 -15.02 -21.28 -42.32
CA ASN A 444 -15.04 -22.43 -43.26
C ASN A 444 -13.68 -22.68 -43.95
N ASP A 445 -12.60 -22.77 -43.16
CA ASP A 445 -11.22 -22.96 -43.63
C ASP A 445 -10.69 -21.90 -44.61
N ARG A 446 -11.32 -20.71 -44.66
CA ARG A 446 -10.88 -19.56 -45.45
C ARG A 446 -10.66 -18.34 -44.58
N VAL A 447 -9.59 -17.59 -44.86
CA VAL A 447 -9.34 -16.29 -44.22
C VAL A 447 -10.38 -15.29 -44.69
N LYS A 448 -11.29 -14.89 -43.80
CA LYS A 448 -12.34 -13.89 -44.02
C LYS A 448 -11.79 -12.46 -43.89
N SER A 449 -10.92 -12.24 -42.93
CA SER A 449 -10.24 -10.96 -42.72
C SER A 449 -8.89 -11.16 -42.03
N SER A 450 -7.98 -10.21 -42.24
CA SER A 450 -6.71 -10.15 -41.52
C SER A 450 -6.45 -8.73 -41.02
N SER A 451 -5.94 -8.60 -39.80
CA SER A 451 -5.49 -7.34 -39.21
C SER A 451 -4.03 -7.51 -38.80
N THR A 452 -3.18 -6.53 -39.12
CA THR A 452 -1.77 -6.53 -38.73
C THR A 452 -1.46 -5.29 -37.93
N MET A 453 -0.77 -5.49 -36.80
CA MET A 453 -0.26 -4.42 -35.96
C MET A 453 1.25 -4.58 -35.76
N SER A 454 1.98 -3.47 -35.77
CA SER A 454 3.40 -3.42 -35.41
C SER A 454 3.57 -2.56 -34.16
N ALA A 455 4.47 -2.97 -33.27
CA ALA A 455 4.85 -2.22 -32.08
C ALA A 455 6.37 -2.33 -31.88
N SER A 456 7.04 -1.27 -31.42
CA SER A 456 8.41 -1.39 -30.87
C SER A 456 8.40 -2.23 -29.59
N ASP A 457 9.57 -2.63 -29.12
CA ASP A 457 9.69 -3.33 -27.82
C ASP A 457 9.02 -2.55 -26.71
N GLU A 458 9.32 -1.25 -26.62
CA GLU A 458 8.80 -0.37 -25.57
C GLU A 458 7.30 -0.12 -25.68
N GLU A 459 6.77 -0.03 -26.90
CA GLU A 459 5.32 0.05 -27.13
C GLU A 459 4.64 -1.24 -26.67
N PHE A 460 5.20 -2.40 -27.01
CA PHE A 460 4.65 -3.68 -26.56
C PHE A 460 4.77 -3.86 -25.03
N TYR A 461 5.87 -3.44 -24.43
CA TYR A 461 5.99 -3.44 -22.97
C TYR A 461 4.94 -2.52 -22.32
N GLU A 462 4.60 -1.38 -22.93
CA GLU A 462 3.50 -0.54 -22.43
C GLU A 462 2.13 -1.19 -22.57
N ASP A 463 1.92 -2.01 -23.60
CA ASP A 463 0.72 -2.84 -23.73
C ASP A 463 0.65 -3.91 -22.64
N LEU A 464 1.77 -4.58 -22.34
CA LEU A 464 1.87 -5.55 -21.25
C LEU A 464 1.64 -4.90 -19.87
N VAL A 465 2.26 -3.75 -19.60
CA VAL A 465 2.11 -3.03 -18.33
C VAL A 465 0.68 -2.55 -18.12
N ALA A 466 -0.03 -2.11 -19.16
CA ALA A 466 -1.43 -1.71 -18.99
C ALA A 466 -2.37 -2.90 -18.73
N LEU A 467 -2.09 -4.07 -19.33
CA LEU A 467 -2.77 -5.31 -18.98
C LEU A 467 -2.52 -5.67 -17.51
N GLN A 468 -1.27 -5.61 -17.05
CA GLN A 468 -0.93 -5.86 -15.64
C GLN A 468 -1.63 -4.87 -14.70
N GLU A 469 -1.68 -3.58 -15.06
CA GLU A 469 -2.40 -2.55 -14.31
C GLU A 469 -3.90 -2.83 -14.20
N LEU A 470 -4.55 -3.33 -15.27
CA LEU A 470 -5.94 -3.78 -15.24
C LEU A 470 -6.11 -5.01 -14.32
N LEU A 471 -5.21 -5.99 -14.42
CA LEU A 471 -5.25 -7.21 -13.60
C LEU A 471 -5.04 -6.92 -12.11
N MET A 472 -4.13 -6.00 -11.78
CA MET A 472 -3.94 -5.49 -10.43
C MET A 472 -5.20 -4.78 -9.91
N ALA A 473 -5.88 -3.98 -10.75
CA ALA A 473 -7.14 -3.34 -10.36
C ALA A 473 -8.22 -4.40 -10.04
N MET A 474 -8.27 -5.49 -10.80
CA MET A 474 -9.17 -6.62 -10.51
C MET A 474 -8.81 -7.32 -9.21
N GLN A 475 -7.53 -7.58 -8.94
CA GLN A 475 -7.10 -8.16 -7.67
C GLN A 475 -7.49 -7.28 -6.47
N LEU A 476 -7.24 -5.97 -6.57
CA LEU A 476 -7.56 -4.99 -5.52
C LEU A 476 -9.07 -4.77 -5.34
N ALA A 477 -9.89 -5.07 -6.34
CA ALA A 477 -11.35 -5.04 -6.20
C ALA A 477 -11.91 -6.35 -5.63
N VAL A 478 -11.47 -7.48 -6.17
CA VAL A 478 -12.07 -8.80 -5.93
C VAL A 478 -11.58 -9.42 -4.62
N LEU A 479 -10.29 -9.36 -4.30
CA LEU A 479 -9.77 -9.99 -3.07
C LEU A 479 -10.31 -9.32 -1.81
N PRO A 480 -10.29 -7.97 -1.67
CA PRO A 480 -10.88 -7.33 -0.50
C PRO A 480 -12.40 -7.53 -0.41
N TRP A 481 -13.08 -7.65 -1.54
CA TRP A 481 -14.51 -8.02 -1.57
C TRP A 481 -14.74 -9.43 -1.03
N LEU A 482 -13.93 -10.39 -1.47
CA LEU A 482 -14.02 -11.77 -1.03
C LEU A 482 -13.70 -11.92 0.47
N TRP A 483 -12.65 -11.27 0.96
CA TRP A 483 -12.21 -11.37 2.36
C TRP A 483 -13.15 -10.69 3.35
N LEU A 484 -13.91 -9.68 2.91
CA LEU A 484 -14.89 -8.97 3.74
C LEU A 484 -16.33 -9.43 3.51
N HIS A 485 -16.52 -10.53 2.77
CA HIS A 485 -17.85 -10.97 2.40
C HIS A 485 -18.63 -11.43 3.64
N THR A 486 -19.84 -10.89 3.80
CA THR A 486 -20.72 -11.19 4.96
C THR A 486 -21.36 -12.59 4.94
N ASN A 487 -21.21 -13.34 3.85
CA ASN A 487 -21.79 -14.68 3.73
C ASN A 487 -20.86 -15.68 4.42
N THR A 488 -21.36 -16.31 5.48
CA THR A 488 -20.60 -17.27 6.30
C THR A 488 -20.10 -18.48 5.50
N THR A 489 -20.78 -18.87 4.42
CA THR A 489 -20.35 -19.97 3.55
C THR A 489 -19.14 -19.57 2.71
N ILE A 490 -19.11 -18.31 2.22
CA ILE A 490 -17.95 -17.77 1.49
C ILE A 490 -16.78 -17.61 2.45
N ALA A 491 -17.01 -17.02 3.62
CA ALA A 491 -15.98 -16.88 4.64
C ALA A 491 -15.38 -18.24 5.05
N ALA A 492 -16.22 -19.26 5.28
CA ALA A 492 -15.76 -20.62 5.58
C ALA A 492 -14.99 -21.26 4.42
N ALA A 493 -15.42 -21.03 3.17
CA ALA A 493 -14.74 -21.54 2.00
C ALA A 493 -13.37 -20.86 1.79
N VAL A 494 -13.26 -19.57 2.09
CA VAL A 494 -11.98 -18.84 2.07
C VAL A 494 -11.04 -19.39 3.14
N ALA A 495 -11.54 -19.58 4.36
CA ALA A 495 -10.75 -20.11 5.48
C ALA A 495 -10.31 -21.57 5.30
N SER A 496 -11.06 -22.36 4.52
CA SER A 496 -10.77 -23.79 4.28
C SER A 496 -9.93 -24.05 3.02
N ALA A 497 -9.69 -23.03 2.19
CA ALA A 497 -8.82 -23.17 1.03
C ALA A 497 -7.36 -23.33 1.50
N PRO A 498 -6.72 -24.50 1.31
CA PRO A 498 -5.35 -24.70 1.76
C PRO A 498 -4.40 -23.81 0.95
N ALA A 499 -3.50 -23.11 1.64
CA ALA A 499 -2.41 -22.43 0.96
C ALA A 499 -1.48 -23.47 0.31
N ASP A 500 -1.14 -23.25 -0.96
CA ASP A 500 -0.12 -24.05 -1.64
C ASP A 500 1.30 -23.70 -1.15
N ASP A 501 2.29 -24.48 -1.57
CA ASP A 501 3.67 -24.32 -1.08
C ASP A 501 4.28 -22.97 -1.49
N GLN A 502 3.90 -22.44 -2.65
CA GLN A 502 4.37 -21.14 -3.15
C GLN A 502 3.76 -19.98 -2.34
N GLN A 503 2.47 -20.03 -2.04
CA GLN A 503 1.78 -19.07 -1.18
C GLN A 503 2.38 -19.06 0.23
N ARG A 504 2.70 -20.23 0.80
CA ARG A 504 3.39 -20.34 2.09
C ARG A 504 4.77 -19.71 2.04
N ALA A 505 5.54 -20.00 1.00
CA ALA A 505 6.86 -19.40 0.81
C ALA A 505 6.78 -17.87 0.68
N HIS A 506 5.77 -17.34 -0.04
CA HIS A 506 5.55 -15.90 -0.17
C HIS A 506 5.17 -15.22 1.14
N ILE A 507 4.32 -15.85 1.97
CA ILE A 507 3.98 -15.33 3.29
C ILE A 507 5.25 -15.25 4.16
N LEU A 508 6.09 -16.28 4.14
CA LEU A 508 7.34 -16.29 4.90
C LEU A 508 8.36 -15.27 4.36
N ALA A 509 8.47 -15.12 3.05
CA ALA A 509 9.28 -14.09 2.41
C ALA A 509 8.78 -12.68 2.78
N LEU A 510 7.47 -12.48 2.85
CA LEU A 510 6.87 -11.22 3.28
C LEU A 510 7.23 -10.93 4.75
N LEU A 511 7.09 -11.90 5.66
CA LEU A 511 7.47 -11.74 7.07
C LEU A 511 8.96 -11.42 7.21
N ALA A 512 9.81 -12.13 6.47
CA ALA A 512 11.24 -11.91 6.44
C ALA A 512 11.61 -10.51 5.89
N GLY A 513 10.90 -10.05 4.86
CA GLY A 513 11.06 -8.72 4.28
C GLY A 513 10.79 -7.60 5.27
N MET A 514 9.75 -7.70 6.10
CA MET A 514 9.48 -6.74 7.19
C MET A 514 10.60 -6.68 8.22
N SER A 515 11.38 -7.76 8.34
CA SER A 515 12.53 -7.86 9.24
C SER A 515 13.86 -7.43 8.60
N GLY A 516 13.85 -6.94 7.35
CA GLY A 516 15.06 -6.48 6.66
C GLY A 516 15.86 -7.60 5.98
N LEU A 517 15.23 -8.73 5.67
CA LEU A 517 15.84 -9.83 4.92
C LEU A 517 15.46 -9.79 3.43
N ARG A 518 16.22 -10.53 2.62
CA ARG A 518 16.00 -10.75 1.18
C ARG A 518 16.44 -12.16 0.77
N ASP A 519 16.27 -12.52 -0.51
CA ASP A 519 16.70 -13.81 -1.07
C ASP A 519 16.16 -15.01 -0.24
N VAL A 520 14.87 -14.96 0.11
CA VAL A 520 14.27 -15.92 1.04
C VAL A 520 13.94 -17.21 0.33
N VAL A 521 14.47 -18.32 0.85
CA VAL A 521 14.25 -19.67 0.36
C VAL A 521 13.62 -20.51 1.48
N VAL A 522 12.49 -21.15 1.17
CA VAL A 522 11.79 -22.04 2.09
C VAL A 522 11.90 -23.47 1.57
N SER A 523 12.36 -24.37 2.42
CA SER A 523 12.39 -25.81 2.13
C SER A 523 11.70 -26.58 3.26
N VAL A 524 10.94 -27.61 2.89
CA VAL A 524 10.21 -28.47 3.81
C VAL A 524 10.70 -29.89 3.61
N ASP A 525 11.18 -30.50 4.70
CA ASP A 525 11.65 -31.88 4.74
C ASP A 525 11.01 -32.59 5.95
N GLU A 526 10.01 -33.43 5.68
CA GLU A 526 9.21 -34.15 6.68
C GLU A 526 8.68 -33.24 7.82
N ASP A 527 9.33 -33.25 8.99
CA ASP A 527 8.95 -32.43 10.16
C ASP A 527 9.66 -31.07 10.22
N LEU A 528 10.71 -30.86 9.42
CA LEU A 528 11.56 -29.67 9.46
C LEU A 528 11.25 -28.69 8.33
N VAL A 529 10.95 -27.45 8.68
CA VAL A 529 10.97 -26.31 7.74
C VAL A 529 12.27 -25.55 7.91
N THR A 530 13.04 -25.38 6.83
CA THR A 530 14.21 -24.51 6.83
C THR A 530 13.90 -23.23 6.06
N VAL A 531 14.07 -22.09 6.73
CA VAL A 531 13.99 -20.77 6.11
C VAL A 531 15.39 -20.18 6.02
N SER A 532 15.87 -20.01 4.79
CA SER A 532 17.14 -19.39 4.46
C SER A 532 16.93 -17.97 3.96
N ALA A 533 17.79 -17.02 4.37
CA ALA A 533 17.68 -15.63 3.93
C ALA A 533 19.00 -14.86 4.10
N THR A 534 19.13 -13.77 3.36
CA THR A 534 20.29 -12.86 3.45
C THR A 534 19.85 -11.51 4.05
N PRO A 535 20.64 -10.90 4.95
CA PRO A 535 20.39 -9.53 5.42
C PRO A 535 20.48 -8.51 4.28
N ASN A 536 19.57 -7.53 4.25
CA ASN A 536 19.75 -6.38 3.38
C ASN A 536 20.97 -5.57 3.83
N HIS A 537 21.79 -5.10 2.89
CA HIS A 537 23.01 -4.33 3.17
C HIS A 537 22.80 -3.04 3.99
N ALA A 538 21.57 -2.56 4.07
CA ALA A 538 21.19 -1.37 4.84
C ALA A 538 21.00 -1.63 6.35
N VAL A 539 20.95 -2.90 6.78
CA VAL A 539 20.60 -3.30 8.16
C VAL A 539 21.81 -3.99 8.81
N SER A 540 22.06 -3.67 10.08
CA SER A 540 23.12 -4.33 10.84
C SER A 540 22.72 -5.78 11.18
N LEU A 541 23.70 -6.68 11.24
CA LEU A 541 23.44 -8.10 11.57
C LEU A 541 22.74 -8.29 12.92
N ALA A 542 23.06 -7.46 13.91
CA ALA A 542 22.43 -7.48 15.23
C ALA A 542 20.96 -7.03 15.18
N GLU A 543 20.63 -6.06 14.33
CA GLU A 543 19.25 -5.62 14.13
C GLU A 543 18.43 -6.65 13.36
N THR A 544 19.00 -7.25 12.31
CA THR A 544 18.40 -8.38 11.60
C THR A 544 18.11 -9.55 12.53
N ALA A 545 19.04 -9.89 13.43
CA ALA A 545 18.80 -10.92 14.43
C ALA A 545 17.60 -10.55 15.31
N ARG A 546 17.49 -9.31 15.80
CA ARG A 546 16.36 -8.92 16.66
C ARG A 546 14.99 -8.98 15.99
N SER A 547 14.90 -8.81 14.68
CA SER A 547 13.63 -8.76 13.94
C SER A 547 13.24 -10.10 13.29
N ALA A 548 14.19 -10.99 13.00
CA ALA A 548 13.93 -12.17 12.17
C ALA A 548 13.17 -13.30 12.89
N LEU A 549 13.07 -13.30 14.22
CA LEU A 549 12.45 -14.42 14.93
C LEU A 549 10.96 -14.60 14.63
N SER A 550 10.25 -13.55 14.20
CA SER A 550 8.84 -13.62 13.78
C SER A 550 8.59 -14.64 12.66
N ILE A 551 9.62 -15.00 11.90
CA ILE A 551 9.57 -15.98 10.82
C ILE A 551 9.35 -17.41 11.36
N ALA A 552 9.91 -17.74 12.53
CA ALA A 552 9.80 -19.10 13.08
C ALA A 552 8.35 -19.50 13.44
N PRO A 553 7.58 -18.72 14.22
CA PRO A 553 6.16 -19.02 14.45
C PRO A 553 5.35 -18.92 13.14
N GLY A 554 5.70 -18.00 12.23
CA GLY A 554 5.10 -17.94 10.90
C GLY A 554 5.26 -19.24 10.11
N ALA A 555 6.46 -19.84 10.13
CA ALA A 555 6.74 -21.10 9.44
C ALA A 555 6.00 -22.29 10.05
N LEU A 556 5.89 -22.36 11.38
CA LEU A 556 5.08 -23.37 12.06
C LEU A 556 3.58 -23.25 11.75
N GLY A 557 3.09 -22.01 11.56
CA GLY A 557 1.72 -21.74 11.13
C GLY A 557 1.48 -22.10 9.66
N ALA A 558 2.41 -21.73 8.78
CA ALA A 558 2.32 -22.01 7.34
C ALA A 558 2.43 -23.51 7.02
N VAL A 559 3.17 -24.28 7.84
CA VAL A 559 3.32 -25.74 7.69
C VAL A 559 2.88 -26.44 8.99
N PRO A 560 1.57 -26.69 9.18
CA PRO A 560 1.05 -27.27 10.42
C PRO A 560 1.59 -28.66 10.76
N SER A 561 2.03 -29.43 9.76
CA SER A 561 2.66 -30.75 9.93
C SER A 561 4.07 -30.69 10.49
N ALA A 562 4.75 -29.54 10.41
CA ALA A 562 6.12 -29.40 10.85
C ALA A 562 6.23 -29.34 12.38
N GLY A 563 7.12 -30.17 12.93
CA GLY A 563 7.47 -30.17 14.35
C GLY A 563 8.62 -29.20 14.67
N ARG A 564 9.41 -28.83 13.67
CA ARG A 564 10.63 -28.01 13.82
C ARG A 564 10.77 -26.96 12.74
N VAL A 565 11.40 -25.85 13.10
CA VAL A 565 11.80 -24.79 12.16
C VAL A 565 13.26 -24.44 12.37
N ARG A 566 14.03 -24.38 11.29
CA ARG A 566 15.40 -23.89 11.28
C ARG A 566 15.45 -22.54 10.57
N LEU A 567 15.97 -21.54 11.28
CA LEU A 567 16.33 -20.24 10.68
C LEU A 567 17.81 -20.27 10.31
N ASN A 568 18.10 -20.04 9.02
CA ASN A 568 19.44 -20.03 8.46
C ASN A 568 19.69 -18.68 7.78
N ILE A 569 20.18 -17.70 8.54
CA ILE A 569 20.40 -16.33 8.04
C ILE A 569 21.88 -16.12 7.79
N ASP A 570 22.23 -15.63 6.61
CA ASP A 570 23.62 -15.40 6.24
C ASP A 570 24.33 -14.49 7.25
N GLY A 571 25.50 -14.94 7.72
CA GLY A 571 26.29 -14.26 8.74
C GLY A 571 25.93 -14.61 10.19
N LEU A 572 24.85 -15.35 10.42
CA LEU A 572 24.48 -15.90 11.73
C LEU A 572 24.66 -17.42 11.78
N VAL A 573 24.78 -17.95 13.00
CA VAL A 573 24.76 -19.40 13.21
C VAL A 573 23.31 -19.91 13.04
N PRO A 574 23.06 -20.98 12.28
CA PRO A 574 21.70 -21.50 12.11
C PRO A 574 21.11 -22.03 13.42
N VAL A 575 19.87 -21.65 13.73
CA VAL A 575 19.18 -22.06 14.96
C VAL A 575 17.93 -22.86 14.61
N THR A 576 17.72 -23.96 15.33
CA THR A 576 16.52 -24.81 15.18
C THR A 576 15.63 -24.68 16.41
N PHE A 577 14.35 -24.42 16.18
CA PHE A 577 13.29 -24.34 17.18
C PHE A 577 12.35 -25.52 17.01
N THR A 578 11.77 -26.00 18.11
CA THR A 578 10.69 -27.01 18.07
C THR A 578 9.36 -26.34 18.39
N ARG A 579 8.26 -26.89 17.84
CA ARG A 579 6.89 -26.37 18.05
C ARG A 579 6.55 -26.23 19.53
N THR A 580 7.03 -27.16 20.35
CA THR A 580 6.84 -27.18 21.80
C THR A 580 7.49 -26.00 22.53
N GLU A 581 8.46 -25.32 21.91
CA GLU A 581 9.08 -24.11 22.48
C GLU A 581 8.16 -22.89 22.37
N PHE A 582 7.30 -22.85 21.36
CA PHE A 582 6.31 -21.79 21.15
C PHE A 582 4.96 -22.12 21.79
N ARG A 583 4.57 -23.39 21.77
CA ARG A 583 3.31 -23.87 22.34
C ARG A 583 3.52 -25.23 23.02
N PRO A 584 3.72 -25.27 24.35
CA PRO A 584 3.86 -26.52 25.08
C PRO A 584 2.61 -27.40 24.90
N PRO A 585 2.74 -28.71 24.69
CA PRO A 585 1.58 -29.59 24.57
C PRO A 585 0.87 -29.72 25.93
N ALA A 586 -0.46 -29.56 25.93
CA ALA A 586 -1.40 -29.96 26.99
C ALA A 586 -1.66 -29.01 28.18
N VAL A 587 -1.84 -27.71 27.96
CA VAL A 587 -2.45 -26.80 28.95
C VAL A 587 -3.45 -25.88 28.22
N ASP A 588 -4.57 -25.53 28.87
CA ASP A 588 -5.62 -24.65 28.32
C ASP A 588 -5.06 -23.40 27.65
N ASP A 589 -5.78 -22.89 26.63
CA ASP A 589 -5.40 -21.78 25.72
C ASP A 589 -5.09 -20.41 26.39
N GLU A 590 -4.95 -20.35 27.72
CA GLU A 590 -4.71 -19.13 28.51
C GLU A 590 -3.72 -19.34 29.68
N ALA A 591 -2.77 -20.27 29.57
CA ALA A 591 -1.83 -20.54 30.65
C ALA A 591 -0.88 -19.33 30.92
N PRO A 592 -0.61 -18.94 32.19
CA PRO A 592 0.22 -17.78 32.53
C PRO A 592 1.63 -17.74 31.92
N HIS A 593 2.18 -18.88 31.50
CA HIS A 593 3.57 -18.99 31.04
C HIS A 593 3.78 -18.78 29.53
N GLU A 594 2.73 -18.69 28.71
CA GLU A 594 2.89 -18.63 27.25
C GLU A 594 3.67 -17.40 26.76
N LEU A 595 3.21 -16.18 27.12
CA LEU A 595 3.90 -14.94 26.78
C LEU A 595 5.35 -14.90 27.31
N PRO A 596 5.62 -15.29 28.57
CA PRO A 596 6.98 -15.48 29.06
C PRO A 596 7.85 -16.39 28.19
N LEU A 597 7.36 -17.57 27.80
CA LEU A 597 8.14 -18.51 27.00
C LEU A 597 8.57 -17.92 25.65
N LEU A 598 7.73 -17.10 25.01
CA LEU A 598 8.13 -16.38 23.79
C LEU A 598 9.35 -15.49 24.02
N GLY A 599 9.48 -14.87 25.20
CA GLY A 599 10.67 -14.13 25.60
C GLY A 599 11.92 -15.02 25.63
N LEU A 600 11.83 -16.22 26.20
CA LEU A 600 12.96 -17.17 26.22
C LEU A 600 13.33 -17.68 24.82
N VAL A 601 12.36 -17.81 23.92
CA VAL A 601 12.64 -18.13 22.51
C VAL A 601 13.45 -17.00 21.84
N ASN A 602 13.11 -15.73 22.13
CA ASN A 602 13.91 -14.57 21.68
C ASN A 602 15.34 -14.60 22.25
N ALA A 603 15.47 -14.89 23.54
CA ALA A 603 16.79 -14.98 24.17
C ALA A 603 17.63 -16.13 23.56
N LYS A 604 17.04 -17.32 23.39
CA LYS A 604 17.67 -18.46 22.73
C LYS A 604 18.16 -18.09 21.34
N TRP A 605 17.31 -17.45 20.53
CA TRP A 605 17.67 -17.03 19.19
C TRP A 605 18.92 -16.13 19.19
N LEU A 606 18.96 -15.09 20.02
CA LEU A 606 20.09 -14.15 20.07
C LEU A 606 21.39 -14.81 20.56
N ILE A 607 21.29 -15.74 21.52
CA ILE A 607 22.43 -16.50 22.04
C ILE A 607 22.95 -17.48 20.98
N ASP A 608 22.08 -18.38 20.50
CA ASP A 608 22.46 -19.50 19.64
C ASP A 608 22.86 -19.05 18.24
N SER A 609 22.31 -17.95 17.74
CA SER A 609 22.68 -17.37 16.44
C SER A 609 24.04 -16.67 16.44
N GLY A 610 24.62 -16.42 17.62
CA GLY A 610 25.86 -15.66 17.79
C GLY A 610 25.68 -14.14 17.69
N ALA A 611 24.44 -13.63 17.59
CA ALA A 611 24.16 -12.19 17.61
C ALA A 611 24.48 -11.54 18.98
N GLY A 612 24.43 -12.34 20.05
CA GLY A 612 24.71 -11.92 21.41
C GLY A 612 23.47 -11.36 22.12
N LEU A 613 23.37 -11.66 23.42
CA LEU A 613 22.33 -11.13 24.30
C LEU A 613 22.93 -10.03 25.18
N GLY A 614 22.66 -8.77 24.85
CA GLY A 614 23.07 -7.64 25.67
C GLY A 614 22.22 -7.49 26.94
N PRO A 615 22.63 -6.65 27.91
CA PRO A 615 21.86 -6.42 29.14
C PRO A 615 20.45 -5.88 28.90
N GLN A 616 20.26 -5.10 27.83
CA GLN A 616 18.94 -4.56 27.46
C GLN A 616 18.04 -5.66 26.89
N GLU A 617 18.57 -6.50 26.00
CA GLU A 617 17.85 -7.64 25.45
C GLU A 617 17.52 -8.68 26.52
N GLU A 618 18.45 -8.94 27.45
CA GLU A 618 18.18 -9.81 28.60
C GLU A 618 17.06 -9.26 29.49
N ALA A 619 17.10 -7.96 29.80
CA ALA A 619 16.04 -7.31 30.56
C ALA A 619 14.66 -7.41 29.85
N LYS A 620 14.64 -7.22 28.53
CA LYS A 620 13.42 -7.26 27.70
C LYS A 620 12.86 -8.67 27.50
N TYR A 621 13.71 -9.64 27.16
CA TYR A 621 13.27 -10.97 26.73
C TYR A 621 13.28 -12.02 27.84
N VAL A 622 13.96 -11.75 28.97
CA VAL A 622 14.10 -12.74 30.05
C VAL A 622 13.53 -12.19 31.36
N THR A 623 14.02 -11.04 31.81
CA THR A 623 13.70 -10.51 33.14
C THR A 623 12.28 -9.97 33.24
N TRP A 624 11.88 -9.15 32.28
CA TRP A 624 10.54 -8.56 32.27
C TRP A 624 9.44 -9.65 32.12
N PRO A 625 9.57 -10.63 31.19
CA PRO A 625 8.55 -11.68 31.08
C PRO A 625 8.53 -12.61 32.31
N LEU A 626 9.67 -12.84 32.98
CA LEU A 626 9.70 -13.56 34.25
C LEU A 626 8.94 -12.83 35.37
N ALA A 627 9.02 -11.50 35.42
CA ALA A 627 8.26 -10.68 36.36
C ALA A 627 6.76 -10.61 36.03
N LEU A 628 6.43 -10.60 34.74
CA LEU A 628 5.04 -10.71 34.28
C LEU A 628 4.45 -12.06 34.71
N LEU A 629 5.17 -13.17 34.52
CA LEU A 629 4.72 -14.50 34.93
C LEU A 629 4.41 -14.57 36.43
N ALA A 630 5.28 -14.00 37.28
CA ALA A 630 5.04 -13.97 38.72
C ALA A 630 3.72 -13.25 39.07
N SER A 631 3.44 -12.14 38.39
CA SER A 631 2.22 -11.36 38.57
C SER A 631 0.98 -12.13 38.11
N GLN A 632 1.02 -12.73 36.92
CA GLN A 632 -0.09 -13.52 36.37
C GLN A 632 -0.39 -14.76 37.24
N CYS A 633 0.65 -15.43 37.74
CA CYS A 633 0.51 -16.53 38.69
C CYS A 633 -0.11 -16.08 40.02
N ALA A 634 0.20 -14.87 40.49
CA ALA A 634 -0.42 -14.32 41.69
C ALA A 634 -1.91 -14.03 41.47
N ASP A 635 -2.26 -13.41 40.33
CA ASP A 635 -3.64 -13.12 39.95
C ASP A 635 -4.49 -14.40 39.85
N LEU A 636 -3.91 -15.46 39.28
CA LEU A 636 -4.53 -16.78 39.23
C LEU A 636 -4.76 -17.37 40.63
N VAL A 637 -3.80 -17.24 41.55
CA VAL A 637 -3.90 -17.77 42.92
C VAL A 637 -4.97 -17.05 43.76
N VAL A 638 -5.20 -15.75 43.50
CA VAL A 638 -6.19 -14.93 44.22
C VAL A 638 -7.54 -14.84 43.52
N SER A 639 -7.73 -15.55 42.40
CA SER A 639 -9.01 -15.59 41.67
C SER A 639 -10.15 -16.07 42.58
N THR A 640 -11.38 -15.60 42.31
CA THR A 640 -12.58 -15.98 43.08
C THR A 640 -13.53 -16.82 42.21
N PRO A 641 -13.92 -18.03 42.65
CA PRO A 641 -13.60 -18.66 43.92
C PRO A 641 -12.13 -19.15 44.01
N PRO A 642 -11.52 -19.16 45.21
CA PRO A 642 -10.15 -19.62 45.40
C PRO A 642 -10.06 -21.14 45.31
N GLU A 643 -9.50 -21.65 44.22
CA GLU A 643 -9.38 -23.08 43.96
C GLU A 643 -7.93 -23.56 44.21
N THR A 644 -7.77 -24.79 44.71
CA THR A 644 -6.42 -25.37 44.91
C THR A 644 -5.74 -25.65 43.56
N GLU A 645 -6.54 -25.98 42.55
CA GLU A 645 -6.11 -26.21 41.17
C GLU A 645 -5.41 -24.98 40.57
N ASN A 646 -5.84 -23.77 40.93
CA ASN A 646 -5.19 -22.52 40.50
C ASN A 646 -3.78 -22.33 41.08
N ILE A 647 -3.58 -22.76 42.34
CA ILE A 647 -2.24 -22.76 42.96
C ILE A 647 -1.34 -23.78 42.27
N ASP A 648 -1.86 -24.98 41.99
CA ASP A 648 -1.11 -26.02 41.29
C ASP A 648 -0.76 -25.63 39.84
N SER A 649 -1.67 -24.93 39.15
CA SER A 649 -1.45 -24.38 37.81
C SER A 649 -0.39 -23.26 37.81
N ALA A 650 -0.43 -22.36 38.80
CA ALA A 650 0.59 -21.33 38.99
C ALA A 650 1.98 -21.94 39.28
N ILE A 651 2.07 -22.94 40.17
CA ILE A 651 3.31 -23.67 40.45
C ILE A 651 3.83 -24.37 39.19
N THR A 652 2.94 -24.99 38.42
CA THR A 652 3.29 -25.67 37.18
C THR A 652 3.85 -24.70 36.15
N SER A 653 3.20 -23.54 35.97
CA SER A 653 3.64 -22.48 35.05
C SER A 653 5.01 -21.92 35.42
N LEU A 654 5.24 -21.61 36.71
CA LEU A 654 6.54 -21.16 37.21
C LEU A 654 7.64 -22.21 37.00
N ARG A 655 7.33 -23.49 37.25
CA ARG A 655 8.28 -24.59 37.01
C ARG A 655 8.62 -24.75 35.53
N ILE A 656 7.63 -24.76 34.65
CA ILE A 656 7.84 -24.88 33.19
C ILE A 656 8.78 -23.78 32.71
N PHE A 657 8.49 -22.53 33.07
CA PHE A 657 9.35 -21.41 32.70
C PHE A 657 10.75 -21.53 33.29
N ARG A 658 10.87 -21.88 34.59
CA ARG A 658 12.16 -22.02 35.27
C ARG A 658 13.05 -23.07 34.60
N THR A 659 12.48 -24.24 34.29
CA THR A 659 13.16 -25.31 33.55
C THR A 659 13.63 -24.79 32.20
N ARG A 660 12.76 -24.10 31.44
CA ARG A 660 13.15 -23.56 30.15
C ARG A 660 14.22 -22.48 30.24
N LEU A 661 14.19 -21.64 31.27
CA LEU A 661 15.21 -20.64 31.53
C LEU A 661 16.58 -21.27 31.83
N ASP A 662 16.61 -22.39 32.55
CA ASP A 662 17.85 -23.14 32.79
C ASP A 662 18.39 -23.81 31.52
N GLU A 663 17.51 -24.24 30.62
CA GLU A 663 17.91 -24.77 29.30
C GLU A 663 18.52 -23.69 28.40
N VAL A 664 17.91 -22.51 28.34
CA VAL A 664 18.34 -21.42 27.44
C VAL A 664 19.52 -20.62 28.03
N MET A 665 19.51 -20.39 29.34
CA MET A 665 20.51 -19.58 30.05
C MET A 665 21.03 -20.30 31.30
N PRO A 666 21.80 -21.39 31.15
CA PRO A 666 22.31 -22.16 32.30
C PRO A 666 23.33 -21.37 33.13
N ILE A 667 24.07 -20.44 32.51
CA ILE A 667 25.13 -19.63 33.13
C ILE A 667 25.12 -18.18 32.60
N ASN A 668 25.76 -17.25 33.31
CA ASN A 668 25.98 -15.85 32.90
C ASN A 668 24.74 -14.96 32.78
N ARG A 669 23.79 -15.08 33.71
CA ARG A 669 22.66 -14.15 33.85
C ARG A 669 23.12 -12.82 34.45
N SER A 670 22.55 -11.71 33.99
CA SER A 670 22.70 -10.40 34.63
C SER A 670 22.26 -10.42 36.10
N SER A 671 22.76 -9.48 36.90
CA SER A 671 22.40 -9.35 38.32
C SER A 671 20.89 -9.16 38.51
N LEU A 672 20.22 -8.46 37.59
CA LEU A 672 18.78 -8.23 37.63
C LEU A 672 17.99 -9.53 37.39
N THR A 673 18.39 -10.33 36.40
CA THR A 673 17.79 -11.64 36.12
C THR A 673 18.04 -12.62 37.26
N GLN A 674 19.24 -12.61 37.86
CA GLN A 674 19.54 -13.46 39.03
C GLN A 674 18.64 -13.12 40.24
N ARG A 675 18.40 -11.82 40.48
CA ARG A 675 17.43 -11.37 41.49
C ARG A 675 16.03 -11.88 41.18
N ALA A 676 15.58 -11.76 39.92
CA ALA A 676 14.27 -12.22 39.48
C ALA A 676 14.08 -13.74 39.69
N VAL A 677 15.09 -14.52 39.31
CA VAL A 677 15.11 -15.98 39.52
C VAL A 677 15.00 -16.33 40.99
N THR A 678 15.77 -15.65 41.84
CA THR A 678 15.72 -15.88 43.30
C THR A 678 14.31 -15.65 43.85
N GLN A 679 13.63 -14.57 43.41
CA GLN A 679 12.27 -14.27 43.86
C GLN A 679 11.25 -15.29 43.33
N ILE A 680 11.45 -15.83 42.13
CA ILE A 680 10.60 -16.88 41.56
C ILE A 680 10.74 -18.20 42.32
N ASP A 681 11.96 -18.55 42.71
CA ASP A 681 12.22 -19.73 43.53
C ASP A 681 11.55 -19.59 44.91
N ILE A 682 11.63 -18.40 45.53
CA ILE A 682 10.90 -18.07 46.77
C ILE A 682 9.38 -18.17 46.56
N LEU A 683 8.84 -17.51 45.54
CA LEU A 683 7.40 -17.53 45.23
C LEU A 683 6.89 -18.96 45.01
N THR A 684 7.62 -19.77 44.24
CA THR A 684 7.26 -21.17 43.97
C THR A 684 7.23 -21.99 45.26
N ALA A 685 8.22 -21.82 46.14
CA ALA A 685 8.26 -22.50 47.44
C ALA A 685 7.10 -22.07 48.34
N SER A 686 6.81 -20.77 48.42
CA SER A 686 5.69 -20.23 49.18
C SER A 686 4.33 -20.72 48.68
N LEU A 687 4.12 -20.77 47.36
CA LEU A 687 2.89 -21.32 46.75
C LEU A 687 2.72 -22.82 47.05
N ARG A 688 3.80 -23.62 47.05
CA ARG A 688 3.74 -25.03 47.47
C ARG A 688 3.32 -25.18 48.93
N GLY A 689 3.84 -24.35 49.82
CA GLY A 689 3.44 -24.32 51.23
C GLY A 689 1.97 -23.95 51.41
N LEU A 690 1.47 -22.99 50.63
CA LEU A 690 0.05 -22.61 50.61
C LEU A 690 -0.85 -23.74 50.10
N ALA A 691 -0.45 -24.43 49.02
CA ALA A 691 -1.19 -25.59 48.50
C ALA A 691 -1.26 -26.73 49.53
N GLN A 692 -0.15 -27.05 50.20
CA GLN A 692 -0.10 -28.06 51.27
C GLN A 692 -1.01 -27.69 52.45
N SER A 693 -0.98 -26.43 52.88
CA SER A 693 -1.87 -25.93 53.93
C SER A 693 -3.35 -26.06 53.54
N ARG A 694 -3.72 -25.73 52.30
CA ARG A 694 -5.11 -25.88 51.80
C ARG A 694 -5.57 -27.34 51.71
N ARG A 695 -4.65 -28.28 51.49
CA ARG A 695 -4.93 -29.73 51.52
C ARG A 695 -5.00 -30.32 52.94
N GLY A 696 -4.92 -29.50 53.98
CA GLY A 696 -4.98 -29.93 55.39
C GLY A 696 -3.67 -30.52 55.91
N GLN A 697 -2.55 -30.29 55.22
CA GLN A 697 -1.24 -30.87 55.54
C GLN A 697 -0.27 -29.88 56.24
N GLY A 698 -0.73 -28.68 56.64
CA GLY A 698 0.10 -27.67 57.30
C GLY A 698 -0.66 -26.84 58.35
N SER A 699 0.06 -26.18 59.26
CA SER A 699 -0.52 -25.34 60.32
C SER A 699 -0.96 -23.95 59.81
N ALA A 700 -1.90 -23.32 60.52
CA ALA A 700 -2.38 -21.97 60.19
C ALA A 700 -1.25 -20.91 60.21
N THR A 701 -0.27 -21.09 61.09
CA THR A 701 0.90 -20.20 61.23
C THR A 701 1.86 -20.34 60.04
N GLU A 702 2.08 -21.56 59.55
CA GLU A 702 2.90 -21.81 58.35
C GLU A 702 2.23 -21.27 57.09
N SER A 703 0.90 -21.38 56.99
CA SER A 703 0.11 -20.80 55.90
C SER A 703 0.27 -19.28 55.80
N LEU A 704 0.18 -18.59 56.95
CA LEU A 704 0.36 -17.14 57.04
C LEU A 704 1.78 -16.71 56.65
N ALA A 705 2.81 -17.44 57.14
CA ALA A 705 4.20 -17.18 56.80
C ALA A 705 4.48 -17.36 55.30
N CYS A 706 3.94 -18.42 54.69
CA CYS A 706 4.05 -18.66 53.24
C CYS A 706 3.35 -17.54 52.45
N GLY A 707 2.18 -17.08 52.89
CA GLY A 707 1.47 -15.95 52.29
C GLY A 707 2.27 -14.65 52.33
N GLN A 708 2.87 -14.31 53.47
CA GLN A 708 3.73 -13.12 53.62
C GLN A 708 4.96 -13.17 52.72
N GLN A 709 5.60 -14.34 52.62
CA GLN A 709 6.76 -14.54 51.73
C GLN A 709 6.38 -14.42 50.25
N ALA A 710 5.23 -14.97 49.84
CA ALA A 710 4.73 -14.81 48.49
C ALA A 710 4.47 -13.33 48.14
N VAL A 711 3.86 -12.56 49.06
CA VAL A 711 3.62 -11.13 48.87
C VAL A 711 4.94 -10.35 48.75
N ALA A 712 5.90 -10.59 49.64
CA ALA A 712 7.21 -9.93 49.60
C ALA A 712 7.99 -10.24 48.31
N ALA A 713 7.90 -11.49 47.83
CA ALA A 713 8.47 -11.88 46.54
C ALA A 713 7.82 -11.15 45.38
N LEU A 714 6.49 -11.01 45.38
CA LEU A 714 5.75 -10.29 44.34
C LEU A 714 6.04 -8.79 44.34
N GLU A 715 6.17 -8.15 45.51
CA GLU A 715 6.58 -6.74 45.61
C GLU A 715 7.99 -6.54 45.03
N SER A 716 8.90 -7.46 45.33
CA SER A 716 10.26 -7.47 44.76
C SER A 716 10.22 -7.67 43.23
N MET A 717 9.34 -8.54 42.72
CA MET A 717 9.17 -8.74 41.27
C MET A 717 8.60 -7.50 40.57
N LYS A 718 7.69 -6.75 41.20
CA LYS A 718 7.20 -5.47 40.66
C LYS A 718 8.32 -4.44 40.53
N GLN A 719 9.19 -4.35 41.52
CA GLN A 719 10.37 -3.48 41.46
C GLN A 719 11.31 -3.91 40.32
N ILE A 720 11.59 -5.21 40.20
CA ILE A 720 12.42 -5.77 39.12
C ILE A 720 11.80 -5.49 37.74
N GLN A 721 10.47 -5.59 37.60
CA GLN A 721 9.78 -5.28 36.36
C GLN A 721 9.94 -3.80 35.97
N ALA A 722 9.85 -2.89 36.94
CA ALA A 722 10.08 -1.47 36.71
C ALA A 722 11.53 -1.17 36.31
N GLU A 723 12.50 -1.78 37.00
CA GLU A 723 13.93 -1.68 36.66
C GLU A 723 14.20 -2.22 35.24
N ALA A 724 13.64 -3.38 34.88
CA ALA A 724 13.76 -3.96 33.55
C ALA A 724 13.14 -3.05 32.47
N THR A 725 11.94 -2.51 32.72
CA THR A 725 11.25 -1.59 31.79
C THR A 725 12.07 -0.34 31.52
N ALA A 726 12.66 0.26 32.56
CA ALA A 726 13.52 1.42 32.42
C ALA A 726 14.76 1.15 31.53
N MET A 727 15.26 -0.08 31.48
CA MET A 727 16.43 -0.43 30.67
C MET A 727 16.14 -0.45 29.16
N PHE A 728 14.90 -0.69 28.72
CA PHE A 728 14.55 -0.80 27.29
C PHE A 728 13.56 0.25 26.77
N VAL A 729 12.99 1.10 27.62
CA VAL A 729 12.10 2.22 27.21
C VAL A 729 12.85 3.54 26.97
N VAL A 730 14.04 3.73 27.54
CA VAL A 730 14.77 5.02 27.52
C VAL A 730 15.29 5.43 26.13
N ASN A 731 15.31 4.54 25.13
CA ASN A 731 15.78 4.86 23.77
C ASN A 731 14.71 4.87 22.68
N SER A 732 13.43 4.63 22.98
CA SER A 732 12.34 4.68 21.98
C SER A 732 11.78 6.10 21.71
N GLN A 733 12.38 7.15 22.29
CA GLN A 733 12.02 8.56 22.05
C GLN A 733 13.13 9.38 21.38
N VAL A 734 14.23 8.74 20.97
CA VAL A 734 15.28 9.38 20.17
C VAL A 734 15.59 8.46 18.99
N ASP A 735 14.75 8.51 17.96
CA ASP A 735 15.09 8.21 16.57
C ASP A 735 14.02 8.78 15.62
#